data_AF-A0A7C6RQX8-F1
#
_entry.id   AF-A0A7C6RQX8-F1
#
_cell.length_a   1.000
_cell.length_b   1.000
_cell.length_c   1.000
_cell.angle_alpha   90.00
_cell.angle_beta   90.00
_cell.angle_gamma   90.00
#
_symmetry.space_group_name_H-M   'P 1'
#
loop_
_entity.id
_entity.type
_entity.pdbx_description
1 polymer ?
#
loop_
_entity_poly.entity_id
_entity_poly.type
_entity_poly.pdbx_seq_one_letter_code
_entity_poly.pdbx_strand_id
1 'polypeptide(L)'
;MKRLRIIISLMICFTICFHFLLTPYFLVSAGLKKIVIIEDTKVRMRTGPSINHSIIVDELIKDSRYDYLATVNDEGGCDAVWYKVQYNSTTVGYICSQFASVYEINDNSDFPADYQVLIQQLQKKYPNWIFKPYYTGKTFEQVVTEQKYRADIENRTYINGKLTSSEGLRLTEPGYYSYYTDTYTPTDGTTWFAANKETIAYFMDPRNFINIDDIWMFEELSYNEEVHTREMIFKLFQGSDGEKYVDYIMNAAREYKVSPIHLASRIIQETMSGKSFTLAGTGGDYSCTMSNGTSYNGTGIYNFYNIGATNGECAAQRGLDWAAGNRSSDTIKRKYNLPWNTPEKGIMGGAYFIADGYINIGQDTLYFQKFNVLVGGNINHQYMTNVKAHYSETLKIYEAYKNINVFDEKLVFKIPVYSNMPQKTSLPPLGSPNNYLKTLTVDGMNIINFDGALTSYEVMVPALTTAVTLSGSTVNSNASVTGLGKIVLTGGETNVSIKVTAQNGEAKIYTIKIKKSSSSNITVDSIINKINVTVNKNYMSGINLGTTAETFISNISNLTNEATTIIKDVNGSIKTTSKLGTGDKIIITTGSETKEFITTIYGDINSDGNIDIVDLLRVQKYILGTSNLSEYFVKAADTNKDGNVDIVDLLRIQKHILGSISIQQ
;
A
#
# COMPACT_ATOMS: atom_id res chain seq x y z
N MET A 1 -41.40 56.19 50.87
CA MET A 1 -40.25 55.45 50.31
C MET A 1 -39.98 54.03 50.87
N LYS A 2 -40.65 53.56 51.93
CA LYS A 2 -40.54 52.14 52.37
C LYS A 2 -41.58 51.17 51.75
N ARG A 3 -42.70 51.65 51.20
CA ARG A 3 -43.72 50.79 50.54
C ARG A 3 -43.53 50.57 49.04
N LEU A 4 -42.66 51.34 48.37
CA LEU A 4 -42.37 51.17 46.93
C LEU A 4 -41.24 50.16 46.66
N ARG A 5 -40.38 49.87 47.66
CA ARG A 5 -39.31 48.86 47.55
C ARG A 5 -39.79 47.42 47.79
N ILE A 6 -40.91 47.22 48.50
CA ILE A 6 -41.46 45.88 48.75
C ILE A 6 -42.21 45.34 47.52
N ILE A 7 -42.85 46.20 46.74
CA ILE A 7 -43.59 45.80 45.53
C ILE A 7 -42.63 45.44 44.38
N ILE A 8 -41.49 46.13 44.26
CA ILE A 8 -40.48 45.81 43.24
C ILE A 8 -39.69 44.53 43.61
N SER A 9 -39.49 44.25 44.91
CA SER A 9 -38.84 42.99 45.35
C SER A 9 -39.75 41.75 45.20
N LEU A 10 -41.08 41.90 45.33
CA LEU A 10 -42.02 40.80 45.07
C LEU A 10 -42.26 40.53 43.57
N MET A 11 -42.21 41.56 42.70
CA MET A 11 -42.39 41.37 41.26
C MET A 11 -41.18 40.74 40.55
N ILE A 12 -39.97 40.90 41.08
CA ILE A 12 -38.75 40.26 40.55
C ILE A 12 -38.60 38.81 41.04
N CYS A 13 -39.17 38.48 42.22
CA CYS A 13 -39.16 37.11 42.74
C CYS A 13 -40.23 36.21 42.06
N PHE A 14 -41.35 36.78 41.60
CA PHE A 14 -42.40 36.04 40.92
C PHE A 14 -42.16 35.78 39.42
N THR A 15 -41.24 36.53 38.78
CA THR A 15 -40.84 36.30 37.38
C THR A 15 -39.65 35.34 37.25
N ILE A 16 -38.88 35.12 38.32
CA ILE A 16 -37.77 34.15 38.35
C ILE A 16 -38.25 32.75 38.80
N CYS A 17 -39.39 32.63 39.50
CA CYS A 17 -39.94 31.36 39.96
C CYS A 17 -40.94 30.68 38.99
N PHE A 18 -41.36 31.34 37.89
CA PHE A 18 -42.30 30.77 36.91
C PHE A 18 -41.66 30.43 35.55
N HIS A 19 -40.36 30.65 35.37
CA HIS A 19 -39.59 30.11 34.24
C HIS A 19 -38.83 28.80 34.56
N PHE A 20 -39.03 28.25 35.76
CA PHE A 20 -38.38 27.01 36.23
C PHE A 20 -39.35 25.83 36.42
N LEU A 21 -40.60 25.95 35.96
CA LEU A 21 -41.64 24.92 36.04
C LEU A 21 -42.42 24.86 34.73
N LEU A 22 -41.82 24.26 33.70
CA LEU A 22 -42.40 23.71 32.45
C LEU A 22 -41.36 23.73 31.31
N THR A 23 -40.12 23.35 31.59
CA THR A 23 -39.39 22.58 30.59
C THR A 23 -39.78 21.13 30.83
N PRO A 24 -40.28 20.38 29.81
CA PRO A 24 -40.14 18.95 29.90
C PRO A 24 -38.64 18.72 29.99
N TYR A 25 -38.15 18.44 31.20
CA TYR A 25 -36.99 17.58 31.33
C TYR A 25 -37.42 16.30 30.62
N PHE A 26 -37.13 16.22 29.33
CA PHE A 26 -36.80 14.95 28.75
C PHE A 26 -35.64 14.46 29.63
N LEU A 27 -35.98 13.66 30.64
CA LEU A 27 -35.20 12.49 30.95
C LEU A 27 -35.06 11.76 29.62
N VAL A 28 -34.07 12.18 28.82
CA VAL A 28 -33.41 11.28 27.91
C VAL A 28 -32.85 10.25 28.86
N SER A 29 -33.62 9.17 29.07
CA SER A 29 -33.04 7.88 29.35
C SER A 29 -31.83 7.80 28.42
N ALA A 30 -30.61 7.89 28.96
CA ALA A 30 -29.42 7.54 28.22
C ALA A 30 -29.64 6.07 27.82
N GLY A 31 -30.25 5.87 26.67
CA GLY A 31 -30.37 4.55 26.09
C GLY A 31 -28.95 4.06 25.90
N LEU A 32 -28.68 2.81 26.30
CA LEU A 32 -27.40 2.15 26.07
C LEU A 32 -26.93 2.51 24.66
N LYS A 33 -25.76 3.16 24.55
CA LYS A 33 -25.20 3.49 23.24
C LYS A 33 -25.02 2.18 22.49
N LYS A 34 -25.34 2.13 21.19
CA LYS A 34 -25.18 0.90 20.40
C LYS A 34 -24.22 1.17 19.26
N ILE A 35 -23.42 0.18 18.90
CA ILE A 35 -22.62 0.20 17.66
C ILE A 35 -22.92 -1.01 16.81
N VAL A 36 -22.71 -0.84 15.51
CA VAL A 36 -22.71 -1.92 14.52
C VAL A 36 -21.27 -2.28 14.20
N ILE A 37 -20.94 -3.57 14.29
CA ILE A 37 -19.64 -4.11 13.83
C ILE A 37 -19.88 -4.98 12.60
N ILE A 38 -19.03 -4.80 11.59
CA ILE A 38 -19.06 -5.60 10.36
C ILE A 38 -18.42 -6.97 10.60
N GLU A 39 -19.14 -8.05 10.32
CA GLU A 39 -18.71 -9.42 10.61
C GLU A 39 -18.17 -10.15 9.38
N ASP A 40 -18.44 -9.62 8.18
CA ASP A 40 -18.07 -10.21 6.89
C ASP A 40 -17.19 -9.28 6.05
N THR A 41 -16.65 -9.81 4.96
CA THR A 41 -15.93 -9.09 3.91
C THR A 41 -16.90 -8.73 2.78
N LYS A 42 -16.65 -7.64 2.05
CA LYS A 42 -17.50 -7.16 0.92
C LYS A 42 -18.90 -6.66 1.31
N VAL A 43 -19.04 -6.12 2.51
CA VAL A 43 -20.31 -5.52 2.96
C VAL A 43 -20.45 -4.10 2.38
N ARG A 44 -21.60 -3.77 1.80
CA ARG A 44 -21.86 -2.44 1.24
C ARG A 44 -22.66 -1.57 2.20
N MET A 45 -22.28 -0.30 2.33
CA MET A 45 -23.12 0.72 2.95
C MET A 45 -23.93 1.44 1.89
N ARG A 46 -25.22 1.66 2.14
CA ARG A 46 -26.15 2.26 1.17
C ARG A 46 -26.89 3.47 1.71
N THR A 47 -27.45 4.28 0.82
CA THR A 47 -28.26 5.45 1.16
C THR A 47 -29.66 5.12 1.69
N GLY A 48 -30.12 3.88 1.55
CA GLY A 48 -31.41 3.37 2.04
C GLY A 48 -31.39 1.85 2.26
N PRO A 49 -32.43 1.28 2.90
CA PRO A 49 -32.48 -0.11 3.34
C PRO A 49 -32.90 -1.08 2.21
N SER A 50 -32.23 -1.00 1.07
CA SER A 50 -32.39 -1.94 -0.04
C SER A 50 -31.13 -1.98 -0.91
N ILE A 51 -30.88 -3.11 -1.57
CA ILE A 51 -29.78 -3.26 -2.53
C ILE A 51 -29.90 -2.36 -3.77
N ASN A 52 -31.08 -1.79 -4.02
CA ASN A 52 -31.32 -0.87 -5.13
C ASN A 52 -30.91 0.58 -4.81
N HIS A 53 -30.66 0.90 -3.54
CA HIS A 53 -30.17 2.23 -3.15
C HIS A 53 -28.69 2.41 -3.51
N SER A 54 -28.32 3.66 -3.80
CA SER A 54 -26.95 4.05 -4.12
C SER A 54 -25.96 3.61 -3.03
N ILE A 55 -24.78 3.18 -3.47
CA ILE A 55 -23.69 2.77 -2.59
C ILE A 55 -23.00 4.01 -2.04
N ILE A 56 -22.88 4.09 -0.71
CA ILE A 56 -22.03 5.07 -0.01
C ILE A 56 -20.61 4.52 0.10
N VAL A 57 -20.47 3.25 0.48
CA VAL A 57 -19.20 2.54 0.61
C VAL A 57 -19.33 1.18 -0.05
N ASP A 58 -18.50 0.91 -1.05
CA ASP A 58 -18.57 -0.32 -1.86
C ASP A 58 -18.05 -1.56 -1.11
N GLU A 59 -17.09 -1.36 -0.19
CA GLU A 59 -16.57 -2.43 0.64
C GLU A 59 -16.20 -1.89 2.02
N LEU A 60 -17.07 -2.18 2.98
CA LEU A 60 -16.78 -1.99 4.40
C LEU A 60 -15.80 -3.06 4.84
N ILE A 61 -14.83 -2.63 5.65
CA ILE A 61 -13.82 -3.52 6.20
C ILE A 61 -14.44 -4.31 7.35
N LYS A 62 -14.18 -5.61 7.41
CA LYS A 62 -14.53 -6.44 8.57
C LYS A 62 -13.98 -5.82 9.87
N ASP A 63 -14.74 -5.91 10.95
CA ASP A 63 -14.48 -5.31 12.27
C ASP A 63 -14.58 -3.77 12.32
N SER A 64 -14.90 -3.10 11.20
CA SER A 64 -15.22 -1.66 11.21
C SER A 64 -16.50 -1.38 11.99
N ARG A 65 -16.54 -0.19 12.61
CA ARG A 65 -17.50 0.18 13.65
C ARG A 65 -18.24 1.45 13.28
N TYR A 66 -19.55 1.44 13.48
CA TYR A 66 -20.43 2.58 13.21
C TYR A 66 -21.44 2.76 14.33
N ASP A 67 -21.78 4.01 14.68
CA ASP A 67 -22.80 4.26 15.70
C ASP A 67 -24.16 3.76 15.18
N TYR A 68 -24.82 2.89 15.94
CA TYR A 68 -26.14 2.37 15.61
C TYR A 68 -27.20 3.45 15.87
N LEU A 69 -28.05 3.70 14.88
CA LEU A 69 -29.15 4.66 14.97
C LEU A 69 -30.52 3.96 15.08
N ALA A 70 -30.76 2.94 14.26
CA ALA A 70 -32.02 2.19 14.26
C ALA A 70 -31.90 0.86 13.51
N THR A 71 -32.85 -0.04 13.77
CA THR A 71 -33.16 -1.17 12.90
C THR A 71 -34.34 -0.77 12.02
N VAL A 72 -34.23 -0.99 10.72
CA VAL A 72 -35.28 -0.66 9.75
C VAL A 72 -35.60 -1.91 8.91
N ASN A 73 -36.85 -2.01 8.46
CA ASN A 73 -37.30 -3.14 7.65
C ASN A 73 -36.60 -3.15 6.29
N ASP A 74 -36.42 -4.35 5.73
CA ASP A 74 -35.91 -4.52 4.37
C ASP A 74 -36.92 -3.97 3.34
N GLU A 75 -36.44 -3.09 2.47
CA GLU A 75 -37.16 -2.64 1.26
C GLU A 75 -36.70 -3.42 0.02
N GLY A 76 -35.80 -4.39 0.19
CA GLY A 76 -35.45 -5.43 -0.78
C GLY A 76 -33.95 -5.74 -0.82
N GLY A 77 -33.61 -7.02 -0.70
CA GLY A 77 -32.28 -7.57 -0.98
C GLY A 77 -31.39 -7.81 0.23
N CYS A 78 -31.94 -7.71 1.44
CA CYS A 78 -31.36 -8.27 2.65
C CYS A 78 -32.41 -9.23 3.24
N ASP A 79 -32.15 -10.53 3.33
CA ASP A 79 -33.16 -11.50 3.83
C ASP A 79 -33.37 -11.41 5.37
N ALA A 80 -33.19 -10.23 5.94
CA ALA A 80 -33.30 -9.89 7.35
C ALA A 80 -33.74 -8.41 7.49
N VAL A 81 -33.11 -7.65 8.38
CA VAL A 81 -33.35 -6.20 8.58
C VAL A 81 -32.12 -5.39 8.15
N TRP A 82 -32.25 -4.07 8.07
CA TRP A 82 -31.10 -3.17 7.89
C TRP A 82 -30.80 -2.41 9.18
N TYR A 83 -29.52 -2.21 9.46
CA TYR A 83 -29.07 -1.29 10.50
C TYR A 83 -28.79 0.07 9.88
N LYS A 84 -29.50 1.09 10.36
CA LYS A 84 -29.22 2.49 10.11
C LYS A 84 -28.08 2.92 11.02
N VAL A 85 -27.01 3.46 10.44
CA VAL A 85 -25.78 3.82 11.17
C VAL A 85 -25.28 5.22 10.83
N GLN A 86 -24.57 5.85 11.76
CA GLN A 86 -23.82 7.07 11.49
C GLN A 86 -22.47 6.71 10.84
N TYR A 87 -22.24 7.16 9.60
CA TYR A 87 -20.98 6.91 8.89
C TYR A 87 -19.90 7.95 9.23
N ASN A 88 -20.27 9.22 9.25
CA ASN A 88 -19.42 10.36 9.65
C ASN A 88 -20.30 11.48 10.24
N SER A 89 -19.75 12.66 10.54
CA SER A 89 -20.51 13.75 11.20
C SER A 89 -21.76 14.23 10.45
N THR A 90 -21.87 13.98 9.14
CA THR A 90 -22.99 14.48 8.30
C THR A 90 -23.74 13.37 7.57
N THR A 91 -23.20 12.16 7.51
CA THR A 91 -23.69 11.07 6.64
C THR A 91 -24.25 9.92 7.45
N VAL A 92 -25.47 9.50 7.13
CA VAL A 92 -26.13 8.30 7.63
C VAL A 92 -26.17 7.26 6.51
N GLY A 93 -25.89 6.00 6.86
CA GLY A 93 -25.94 4.87 5.93
C GLY A 93 -26.74 3.70 6.48
N TYR A 94 -27.00 2.72 5.61
CA TYR A 94 -27.73 1.49 5.92
C TYR A 94 -26.87 0.29 5.57
N ILE A 95 -26.80 -0.68 6.50
CA ILE A 95 -26.03 -1.92 6.37
C ILE A 95 -26.97 -3.11 6.58
N CYS A 96 -26.89 -4.13 5.74
CA CYS A 96 -27.69 -5.35 5.90
C CYS A 96 -27.24 -6.12 7.15
N SER A 97 -28.20 -6.46 8.03
CA SER A 97 -27.93 -7.13 9.31
C SER A 97 -27.36 -8.54 9.18
N GLN A 98 -27.47 -9.18 8.02
CA GLN A 98 -26.85 -10.49 7.79
C GLN A 98 -25.32 -10.46 7.88
N PHE A 99 -24.70 -9.29 7.71
CA PHE A 99 -23.25 -9.12 7.67
C PHE A 99 -22.71 -8.27 8.82
N ALA A 100 -23.54 -7.99 9.83
CA ALA A 100 -23.16 -7.12 10.92
C ALA A 100 -23.88 -7.49 12.21
N SER A 101 -23.29 -7.14 13.35
CA SER A 101 -23.85 -7.36 14.68
C SER A 101 -24.00 -6.04 15.43
N VAL A 102 -25.09 -5.90 16.19
CA VAL A 102 -25.30 -4.76 17.09
C VAL A 102 -24.79 -5.11 18.48
N TYR A 103 -23.95 -4.24 19.04
CA TYR A 103 -23.43 -4.36 20.39
C TYR A 103 -23.92 -3.20 21.25
N GLU A 104 -24.34 -3.50 22.47
CA GLU A 104 -24.72 -2.50 23.47
C GLU A 104 -23.49 -2.09 24.28
N ILE A 105 -23.21 -0.79 24.27
CA ILE A 105 -22.16 -0.12 25.03
C ILE A 105 -22.77 0.22 26.39
N ASN A 106 -22.26 -0.41 27.45
CA ASN A 106 -22.56 -0.02 28.82
C ASN A 106 -21.78 1.26 29.15
N ASP A 107 -22.47 2.39 29.31
CA ASP A 107 -21.92 3.72 29.67
C ASP A 107 -21.13 3.75 31.00
N ASN A 108 -21.13 2.66 31.76
CA ASN A 108 -20.44 2.53 33.05
C ASN A 108 -18.99 2.05 32.92
N SER A 109 -18.38 2.24 31.76
CA SER A 109 -17.01 1.82 31.46
C SER A 109 -16.10 3.04 31.36
N ASP A 110 -14.99 3.02 32.09
CA ASP A 110 -13.94 4.04 32.03
C ASP A 110 -13.21 4.09 30.67
N PHE A 111 -13.57 3.27 29.68
CA PHE A 111 -12.96 3.22 28.35
C PHE A 111 -13.73 4.01 27.27
N PRO A 112 -13.05 4.53 26.23
CA PRO A 112 -13.72 5.07 25.04
C PRO A 112 -14.50 4.00 24.25
N ALA A 113 -15.57 4.42 23.55
CA ALA A 113 -16.56 3.56 22.89
C ALA A 113 -15.95 2.49 21.95
N ASP A 114 -14.88 2.82 21.24
CA ASP A 114 -14.18 1.95 20.31
C ASP A 114 -13.40 0.82 21.01
N TYR A 115 -13.00 1.00 22.27
CA TYR A 115 -12.41 -0.05 23.13
C TYR A 115 -13.50 -0.92 23.78
N GLN A 116 -14.61 -0.30 24.22
CA GLN A 116 -15.59 -0.93 25.09
C GLN A 116 -16.11 -2.26 24.54
N VAL A 117 -16.40 -2.33 23.23
CA VAL A 117 -16.97 -3.55 22.67
C VAL A 117 -15.97 -4.71 22.65
N LEU A 118 -14.69 -4.44 22.40
CA LEU A 118 -13.65 -5.47 22.47
C LEU A 118 -13.47 -5.98 23.90
N ILE A 119 -13.50 -5.07 24.86
CA ILE A 119 -13.39 -5.38 26.29
C ILE A 119 -14.59 -6.18 26.77
N GLN A 120 -15.81 -5.80 26.40
CA GLN A 120 -17.03 -6.50 26.79
C GLN A 120 -17.10 -7.92 26.23
N GLN A 121 -16.60 -8.14 25.01
CA GLN A 121 -16.49 -9.48 24.42
C GLN A 121 -15.58 -10.38 25.27
N LEU A 122 -14.42 -9.88 25.69
CA LEU A 122 -13.52 -10.63 26.56
C LEU A 122 -14.08 -10.79 27.97
N GLN A 123 -14.64 -9.73 28.57
CA GLN A 123 -15.23 -9.77 29.91
C GLN A 123 -16.38 -10.78 30.00
N LYS A 124 -17.22 -10.90 28.96
CA LYS A 124 -18.31 -11.88 28.93
C LYS A 124 -17.77 -13.32 28.95
N LYS A 125 -16.65 -13.57 28.28
CA LYS A 125 -16.01 -14.89 28.22
C LYS A 125 -15.18 -15.18 29.48
N TYR A 126 -14.56 -14.17 30.06
CA TYR A 126 -13.67 -14.25 31.22
C TYR A 126 -14.13 -13.26 32.30
N PRO A 127 -15.18 -13.60 33.07
CA PRO A 127 -15.83 -12.67 33.99
C PRO A 127 -14.95 -12.23 35.17
N ASN A 128 -13.88 -12.98 35.47
CA ASN A 128 -12.94 -12.68 36.55
C ASN A 128 -11.85 -11.69 36.14
N TRP A 129 -11.74 -11.36 34.85
CA TRP A 129 -10.74 -10.41 34.37
C TRP A 129 -11.15 -8.98 34.66
N ILE A 130 -10.16 -8.12 34.86
CA ILE A 130 -10.33 -6.72 35.20
C ILE A 130 -9.59 -5.90 34.15
N PHE A 131 -10.31 -5.04 33.43
CA PHE A 131 -9.73 -4.14 32.45
C PHE A 131 -9.67 -2.72 33.02
N LYS A 132 -8.48 -2.12 33.01
CA LYS A 132 -8.22 -0.76 33.52
C LYS A 132 -7.71 0.12 32.38
N PRO A 133 -8.35 1.25 32.08
CA PRO A 133 -7.80 2.20 31.12
C PRO A 133 -6.64 2.96 31.74
N TYR A 134 -5.59 3.17 30.95
CA TYR A 134 -4.50 4.07 31.28
C TYR A 134 -4.47 5.24 30.31
N TYR A 135 -5.06 6.36 30.72
CA TYR A 135 -5.08 7.58 29.92
C TYR A 135 -3.68 8.19 29.84
N THR A 136 -3.06 8.08 28.67
CA THR A 136 -1.66 8.51 28.45
C THR A 136 -1.49 10.04 28.47
N GLY A 137 -2.59 10.79 28.35
CA GLY A 137 -2.58 12.25 28.24
C GLY A 137 -1.99 12.78 26.92
N LYS A 138 -1.72 11.89 25.95
CA LYS A 138 -1.12 12.23 24.65
C LYS A 138 -2.09 11.95 23.50
N THR A 139 -1.89 12.64 22.37
CA THR A 139 -2.58 12.28 21.13
C THR A 139 -1.90 11.11 20.46
N PHE A 140 -2.65 10.28 19.74
CA PHE A 140 -2.09 9.10 19.06
C PHE A 140 -1.03 9.48 18.02
N GLU A 141 -1.31 10.49 17.19
CA GLU A 141 -0.37 10.98 16.17
C GLU A 141 0.95 11.49 16.77
N GLN A 142 0.87 12.19 17.91
CA GLN A 142 2.05 12.66 18.62
C GLN A 142 2.93 11.50 19.05
N VAL A 143 2.38 10.47 19.71
CA VAL A 143 3.21 9.36 20.20
C VAL A 143 3.78 8.53 19.06
N VAL A 144 3.04 8.30 17.97
CA VAL A 144 3.56 7.60 16.79
C VAL A 144 4.76 8.34 16.21
N THR A 145 4.68 9.67 16.15
CA THR A 145 5.79 10.52 15.69
C THR A 145 6.97 10.48 16.65
N GLU A 146 6.74 10.56 17.97
CA GLU A 146 7.79 10.49 18.99
C GLU A 146 8.51 9.11 19.00
N GLN A 147 7.79 8.02 18.67
CA GLN A 147 8.35 6.67 18.52
C GLN A 147 9.20 6.49 17.27
N LYS A 148 8.96 7.31 16.24
CA LYS A 148 9.73 7.31 15.01
C LYS A 148 11.10 7.97 15.21
N TYR A 149 11.20 9.14 15.84
CA TYR A 149 12.45 9.92 15.91
C TYR A 149 13.16 9.79 17.26
N ARG A 150 14.50 9.62 17.35
CA ARG A 150 15.30 9.79 18.58
C ARG A 150 15.95 11.17 18.61
N ALA A 151 16.15 11.76 19.80
CA ALA A 151 16.78 13.08 19.91
C ALA A 151 18.30 13.08 19.55
N ASP A 152 18.90 11.90 19.46
CA ASP A 152 20.33 11.68 19.20
C ASP A 152 20.62 10.65 18.06
N ILE A 153 19.60 9.99 17.49
CA ILE A 153 19.70 9.07 16.33
C ILE A 153 18.40 9.20 15.51
N GLU A 154 18.48 9.16 14.18
CA GLU A 154 17.34 9.44 13.30
C GLU A 154 16.15 8.45 13.41
N ASN A 155 16.26 7.29 14.12
CA ASN A 155 15.12 6.39 14.38
C ASN A 155 15.24 5.55 15.69
N ARG A 156 14.11 5.11 16.30
CA ARG A 156 14.06 4.25 17.52
C ARG A 156 13.40 2.89 17.35
N THR A 157 12.54 2.76 16.33
CA THR A 157 11.65 1.61 16.19
C THR A 157 11.97 0.85 14.91
N TYR A 158 12.40 -0.40 15.08
CA TYR A 158 12.92 -1.21 13.99
C TYR A 158 12.03 -2.39 13.68
N ILE A 159 12.16 -2.88 12.45
CA ILE A 159 11.59 -4.14 12.01
C ILE A 159 12.67 -5.04 11.42
N ASN A 160 12.57 -6.33 11.70
CA ASN A 160 13.52 -7.30 11.17
C ASN A 160 13.22 -7.59 9.68
N GLY A 161 14.23 -7.45 8.84
CA GLY A 161 14.15 -7.62 7.39
C GLY A 161 14.53 -9.00 6.86
N LYS A 162 14.63 -10.04 7.71
CA LYS A 162 14.90 -11.42 7.26
C LYS A 162 13.90 -11.95 6.22
N LEU A 163 12.71 -11.36 6.13
CA LEU A 163 11.70 -11.68 5.12
C LEU A 163 11.59 -10.51 4.14
N THR A 164 11.82 -10.75 2.85
CA THR A 164 11.67 -9.74 1.78
C THR A 164 10.24 -9.23 1.67
N SER A 165 9.25 -10.06 2.00
CA SER A 165 7.84 -9.62 2.06
C SER A 165 7.58 -8.49 3.06
N SER A 166 8.46 -8.25 4.04
CA SER A 166 8.30 -7.17 5.03
C SER A 166 8.71 -5.78 4.53
N GLU A 167 9.13 -5.62 3.28
CA GLU A 167 9.63 -4.34 2.73
C GLU A 167 8.65 -3.18 2.88
N GLY A 168 7.37 -3.38 2.59
CA GLY A 168 6.34 -2.35 2.74
C GLY A 168 6.13 -1.86 4.17
N LEU A 169 6.69 -2.53 5.18
CA LEU A 169 6.65 -2.10 6.59
C LEU A 169 7.79 -1.13 6.97
N ARG A 170 8.77 -0.95 6.08
CA ARG A 170 10.00 -0.20 6.34
C ARG A 170 9.87 1.25 5.92
N LEU A 171 10.63 2.12 6.55
CA LEU A 171 10.67 3.55 6.24
C LEU A 171 11.33 3.80 4.87
N THR A 172 10.68 4.61 4.03
CA THR A 172 11.13 4.93 2.67
C THR A 172 11.67 6.35 2.52
N GLU A 173 11.83 7.07 3.62
CA GLU A 173 12.36 8.44 3.64
C GLU A 173 13.83 8.49 3.20
N PRO A 174 14.30 9.66 2.69
CA PRO A 174 15.69 9.85 2.31
C PRO A 174 16.66 9.39 3.42
N GLY A 175 17.69 8.63 3.05
CA GLY A 175 18.63 8.00 3.97
C GLY A 175 18.31 6.54 4.31
N TYR A 176 17.03 6.14 4.29
CA TYR A 176 16.59 4.79 4.64
C TYR A 176 16.30 3.90 3.44
N TYR A 177 15.95 4.48 2.30
CA TYR A 177 15.64 3.75 1.09
C TYR A 177 16.01 4.53 -0.17
N SER A 178 16.53 3.82 -1.17
CA SER A 178 16.86 4.37 -2.48
C SER A 178 15.93 3.77 -3.54
N TYR A 179 15.04 4.60 -4.08
CA TYR A 179 14.20 4.21 -5.22
C TYR A 179 15.02 3.96 -6.50
N TYR A 180 16.24 4.49 -6.60
CA TYR A 180 17.12 4.28 -7.77
C TYR A 180 17.76 2.89 -7.82
N THR A 181 18.02 2.31 -6.64
CA THR A 181 18.70 1.01 -6.52
C THR A 181 17.83 -0.06 -5.90
N ASP A 182 16.61 0.29 -5.46
CA ASP A 182 15.69 -0.57 -4.72
C ASP A 182 16.37 -1.19 -3.49
N THR A 183 17.02 -0.35 -2.69
CA THR A 183 17.84 -0.80 -1.56
C THR A 183 17.45 -0.05 -0.29
N TYR A 184 17.19 -0.79 0.78
CA TYR A 184 17.04 -0.25 2.13
C TYR A 184 18.39 -0.17 2.84
N THR A 185 18.58 0.89 3.63
CA THR A 185 19.72 1.07 4.53
C THR A 185 19.40 0.44 5.89
N PRO A 186 20.12 -0.59 6.35
CA PRO A 186 19.98 -1.10 7.71
C PRO A 186 20.34 -0.03 8.73
N THR A 187 19.58 0.05 9.82
CA THR A 187 19.77 1.05 10.88
C THR A 187 20.36 0.45 12.16
N ASP A 188 20.28 -0.88 12.31
CA ASP A 188 20.90 -1.64 13.39
C ASP A 188 21.40 -3.01 12.89
N GLY A 189 22.71 -3.22 12.96
CA GLY A 189 23.38 -4.36 12.32
C GLY A 189 23.09 -4.44 10.82
N THR A 190 22.93 -5.67 10.29
CA THR A 190 22.74 -5.91 8.85
C THR A 190 21.31 -6.28 8.46
N THR A 191 20.41 -6.46 9.43
CA THR A 191 19.06 -7.01 9.19
C THR A 191 17.93 -6.23 9.82
N TRP A 192 18.20 -5.14 10.55
CA TRP A 192 17.16 -4.30 11.14
C TRP A 192 17.05 -2.98 10.39
N PHE A 193 15.81 -2.62 10.08
CA PHE A 193 15.45 -1.43 9.32
C PHE A 193 14.48 -0.58 10.13
N ALA A 194 14.54 0.73 9.96
CA ALA A 194 13.52 1.66 10.44
C ALA A 194 12.11 1.23 9.99
N ALA A 195 11.15 1.18 10.91
CA ALA A 195 9.74 0.97 10.58
C ALA A 195 9.11 2.28 10.06
N ASN A 196 8.17 2.18 9.12
CA ASN A 196 7.37 3.34 8.71
C ASN A 196 6.27 3.69 9.72
N LYS A 197 5.65 4.86 9.51
CA LYS A 197 4.66 5.44 10.43
C LYS A 197 3.44 4.53 10.60
N GLU A 198 2.95 3.95 9.51
CA GLU A 198 1.77 3.08 9.48
C GLU A 198 2.03 1.79 10.26
N THR A 199 3.23 1.21 10.13
CA THR A 199 3.66 0.04 10.89
C THR A 199 3.74 0.35 12.39
N ILE A 200 4.36 1.48 12.76
CA ILE A 200 4.43 1.91 14.17
C ILE A 200 3.01 2.12 14.73
N ALA A 201 2.16 2.84 14.01
CA ALA A 201 0.77 3.09 14.40
C ALA A 201 0.00 1.79 14.61
N TYR A 202 0.11 0.81 13.71
CA TYR A 202 -0.57 -0.48 13.85
C TYR A 202 -0.19 -1.21 15.14
N PHE A 203 1.11 -1.31 15.45
CA PHE A 203 1.59 -2.00 16.65
C PHE A 203 1.38 -1.22 17.96
N MET A 204 1.17 0.09 17.87
CA MET A 204 0.82 0.93 19.00
C MET A 204 -0.68 0.97 19.28
N ASP A 205 -1.54 0.82 18.29
CA ASP A 205 -2.98 0.91 18.47
C ASP A 205 -3.49 -0.28 19.31
N PRO A 206 -3.89 -0.06 20.58
CA PRO A 206 -4.21 -1.17 21.47
C PRO A 206 -5.42 -1.95 20.99
N ARG A 207 -6.33 -1.30 20.26
CA ARG A 207 -7.58 -1.88 19.74
C ARG A 207 -7.33 -3.02 18.77
N ASN A 208 -6.16 -3.08 18.12
CA ASN A 208 -5.77 -4.21 17.26
C ASN A 208 -5.48 -5.49 18.07
N PHE A 209 -5.28 -5.37 19.38
CA PHE A 209 -4.75 -6.44 20.24
C PHE A 209 -5.66 -6.76 21.44
N ILE A 210 -6.87 -6.18 21.50
CA ILE A 210 -7.88 -6.56 22.52
C ILE A 210 -8.65 -7.77 22.00
N ASN A 211 -7.97 -8.91 21.98
CA ASN A 211 -8.50 -10.22 21.62
C ASN A 211 -7.80 -11.28 22.49
N ILE A 212 -8.29 -12.52 22.49
CA ILE A 212 -7.79 -13.56 23.41
C ILE A 212 -6.32 -13.94 23.19
N ASP A 213 -5.84 -13.86 21.96
CA ASP A 213 -4.48 -14.26 21.62
C ASP A 213 -3.47 -13.17 21.99
N ASP A 214 -3.90 -11.90 21.97
CA ASP A 214 -3.00 -10.74 22.07
C ASP A 214 -3.13 -9.89 23.34
N ILE A 215 -4.20 -10.06 24.14
CA ILE A 215 -4.49 -9.20 25.31
C ILE A 215 -3.37 -9.18 26.36
N TRP A 216 -2.54 -10.24 26.41
CA TRP A 216 -1.48 -10.44 27.40
C TRP A 216 -0.39 -9.37 27.36
N MET A 217 -0.23 -8.64 26.24
CA MET A 217 0.68 -7.50 26.19
C MET A 217 0.30 -6.38 27.18
N PHE A 218 -0.95 -6.38 27.64
CA PHE A 218 -1.51 -5.42 28.58
C PHE A 218 -1.64 -5.98 30.00
N GLU A 219 -1.23 -7.23 30.27
CA GLU A 219 -1.27 -7.81 31.62
C GLU A 219 -0.42 -6.98 32.59
N GLU A 220 -1.01 -6.62 33.74
CA GLU A 220 -0.34 -5.89 34.81
C GLU A 220 0.68 -6.79 35.51
N LEU A 221 1.96 -6.52 35.26
CA LEU A 221 3.11 -7.24 35.84
C LEU A 221 3.49 -6.72 37.22
N SER A 222 2.80 -5.70 37.73
CA SER A 222 2.96 -5.18 39.10
C SER A 222 2.23 -6.06 40.11
N TYR A 223 2.75 -6.15 41.34
CA TYR A 223 2.04 -6.87 42.41
C TYR A 223 0.77 -6.11 42.84
N ASN A 224 -0.36 -6.80 42.81
CA ASN A 224 -1.63 -6.34 43.35
C ASN A 224 -2.19 -7.39 44.33
N GLU A 225 -2.28 -7.04 45.61
CA GLU A 225 -2.72 -7.95 46.69
C GLU A 225 -4.19 -8.36 46.61
N GLU A 226 -5.03 -7.60 45.92
CA GLU A 226 -6.46 -7.90 45.78
C GLU A 226 -6.73 -9.04 44.79
N VAL A 227 -5.80 -9.27 43.86
CA VAL A 227 -5.93 -10.28 42.79
C VAL A 227 -4.92 -11.41 42.94
N HIS A 228 -3.70 -11.11 43.39
CA HIS A 228 -2.63 -12.10 43.51
C HIS A 228 -2.70 -12.82 44.85
N THR A 229 -3.14 -14.08 44.82
CA THR A 229 -3.27 -14.91 46.01
C THR A 229 -2.24 -16.04 46.02
N ARG A 230 -1.90 -16.51 47.23
CA ARG A 230 -1.04 -17.69 47.38
C ARG A 230 -1.64 -18.94 46.71
N GLU A 231 -2.95 -19.12 46.85
CA GLU A 231 -3.68 -20.27 46.31
C GLU A 231 -3.58 -20.34 44.78
N MET A 232 -3.71 -19.20 44.12
CA MET A 232 -3.52 -19.09 42.67
C MET A 232 -2.14 -19.61 42.25
N ILE A 233 -1.08 -19.20 42.93
CA ILE A 233 0.29 -19.63 42.62
C ILE A 233 0.51 -21.10 42.98
N PHE A 234 -0.08 -21.58 44.07
CA PHE A 234 -0.04 -22.99 44.44
C PHE A 234 -0.63 -23.88 43.35
N LYS A 235 -1.78 -23.52 42.78
CA LYS A 235 -2.40 -24.25 41.66
C LYS A 235 -1.47 -24.37 40.45
N LEU A 236 -0.69 -23.33 40.12
CA LEU A 236 0.24 -23.37 38.99
C LEU A 236 1.33 -24.44 39.15
N PHE A 237 1.75 -24.68 40.39
CA PHE A 237 2.76 -25.67 40.70
C PHE A 237 2.17 -27.00 41.19
N GLN A 238 0.85 -27.17 41.17
CA GLN A 238 0.20 -28.33 41.77
C GLN A 238 0.71 -29.64 41.16
N GLY A 239 1.17 -30.53 42.04
CA GLY A 239 1.78 -31.81 41.71
C GLY A 239 3.16 -31.71 41.07
N SER A 240 3.92 -30.64 41.33
CA SER A 240 5.30 -30.41 40.86
C SER A 240 6.25 -30.05 42.01
N ASP A 241 7.56 -30.07 41.75
CA ASP A 241 8.57 -29.68 42.74
C ASP A 241 8.47 -28.20 43.18
N GLY A 242 7.77 -27.37 42.40
CA GLY A 242 7.62 -25.93 42.64
C GLY A 242 6.71 -25.56 43.81
N GLU A 243 5.87 -26.50 44.29
CA GLU A 243 4.93 -26.23 45.39
C GLU A 243 5.61 -25.68 46.64
N LYS A 244 6.80 -26.18 46.95
CA LYS A 244 7.58 -25.77 48.14
C LYS A 244 8.16 -24.35 48.03
N TYR A 245 8.10 -23.73 46.86
CA TYR A 245 8.65 -22.40 46.59
C TYR A 245 7.57 -21.31 46.48
N VAL A 246 6.30 -21.68 46.54
CA VAL A 246 5.15 -20.75 46.43
C VAL A 246 5.28 -19.59 47.41
N ASP A 247 5.64 -19.85 48.67
CA ASP A 247 5.77 -18.80 49.68
C ASP A 247 6.93 -17.84 49.40
N TYR A 248 8.07 -18.33 48.87
CA TYR A 248 9.17 -17.47 48.45
C TYR A 248 8.79 -16.60 47.25
N ILE A 249 8.04 -17.14 46.29
CA ILE A 249 7.53 -16.38 45.14
C ILE A 249 6.59 -15.27 45.61
N MET A 250 5.67 -15.59 46.54
CA MET A 250 4.75 -14.60 47.10
C MET A 250 5.48 -13.52 47.92
N ASN A 251 6.53 -13.89 48.67
CA ASN A 251 7.37 -12.93 49.39
C ASN A 251 8.10 -12.00 48.42
N ALA A 252 8.73 -12.57 47.37
CA ALA A 252 9.43 -11.80 46.36
C ALA A 252 8.50 -10.84 45.61
N ALA A 253 7.30 -11.31 45.27
CA ALA A 253 6.26 -10.51 44.63
C ALA A 253 5.85 -9.30 45.49
N ARG A 254 5.61 -9.51 46.79
CA ARG A 254 5.26 -8.44 47.73
C ARG A 254 6.39 -7.44 47.94
N GLU A 255 7.60 -7.93 48.11
CA GLU A 255 8.78 -7.10 48.40
C GLU A 255 9.14 -6.24 47.19
N TYR A 256 9.25 -6.85 46.01
CA TYR A 256 9.73 -6.19 44.80
C TYR A 256 8.62 -5.71 43.88
N LYS A 257 7.37 -5.76 44.33
CA LYS A 257 6.19 -5.24 43.63
C LYS A 257 5.98 -5.84 42.22
N VAL A 258 6.27 -7.13 42.06
CA VAL A 258 6.08 -7.88 40.79
C VAL A 258 4.96 -8.90 40.91
N SER A 259 4.22 -9.13 39.82
CA SER A 259 3.21 -10.17 39.72
C SER A 259 3.81 -11.55 40.02
N PRO A 260 3.26 -12.30 41.00
CA PRO A 260 3.72 -13.64 41.30
C PRO A 260 3.33 -14.64 40.22
N ILE A 261 2.30 -14.36 39.41
CA ILE A 261 1.96 -15.15 38.22
C ILE A 261 3.08 -15.01 37.18
N HIS A 262 3.56 -13.78 36.97
CA HIS A 262 4.69 -13.52 36.06
C HIS A 262 5.98 -14.19 36.54
N LEU A 263 6.27 -14.12 37.85
CA LEU A 263 7.43 -14.82 38.43
C LEU A 263 7.27 -16.34 38.27
N ALA A 264 6.13 -16.90 38.67
CA ALA A 264 5.87 -18.34 38.57
C ALA A 264 5.97 -18.86 37.14
N SER A 265 5.36 -18.17 36.17
CA SER A 265 5.38 -18.58 34.76
C SER A 265 6.80 -18.59 34.19
N ARG A 266 7.64 -17.59 34.53
CA ARG A 266 9.07 -17.60 34.16
C ARG A 266 9.82 -18.75 34.81
N ILE A 267 9.58 -19.04 36.09
CA ILE A 267 10.23 -20.17 36.77
C ILE A 267 9.89 -21.49 36.06
N ILE A 268 8.62 -21.70 35.73
CA ILE A 268 8.14 -22.88 35.01
C ILE A 268 8.81 -22.96 33.64
N GLN A 269 8.82 -21.86 32.87
CA GLN A 269 9.40 -21.82 31.53
C GLN A 269 10.91 -22.06 31.51
N GLU A 270 11.65 -21.45 32.43
CA GLU A 270 13.11 -21.41 32.40
C GLU A 270 13.77 -22.60 33.09
N THR A 271 13.10 -23.16 34.10
CA THR A 271 13.76 -24.11 35.02
C THR A 271 12.98 -25.38 35.28
N MET A 272 11.88 -25.65 34.60
CA MET A 272 11.14 -26.91 34.75
C MET A 272 11.10 -27.72 33.45
N SER A 273 11.24 -29.04 33.61
CA SER A 273 10.97 -30.02 32.56
C SER A 273 9.85 -30.94 33.05
N GLY A 274 8.63 -30.69 32.58
CA GLY A 274 7.43 -31.30 33.15
C GLY A 274 7.23 -30.87 34.59
N LYS A 275 7.23 -31.83 35.53
CA LYS A 275 6.94 -31.61 36.96
C LYS A 275 8.18 -31.38 37.84
N SER A 276 9.37 -31.43 37.26
CA SER A 276 10.63 -31.38 38.01
C SER A 276 11.52 -30.22 37.58
N PHE A 277 12.31 -29.71 38.52
CA PHE A 277 13.30 -28.68 38.22
C PHE A 277 14.48 -29.23 37.42
N THR A 278 14.99 -28.42 36.49
CA THR A 278 16.29 -28.59 35.84
C THR A 278 17.42 -28.22 36.80
N LEU A 279 18.68 -28.41 36.38
CA LEU A 279 19.87 -28.15 37.19
C LEU A 279 19.85 -26.78 37.90
N ALA A 280 19.32 -25.75 37.26
CA ALA A 280 19.27 -24.41 37.81
C ALA A 280 18.30 -24.24 39.00
N GLY A 281 17.27 -25.09 39.09
CA GLY A 281 16.30 -25.08 40.20
C GLY A 281 16.62 -26.07 41.32
N THR A 282 17.59 -26.97 41.14
CA THR A 282 17.91 -28.02 42.12
C THR A 282 19.07 -27.68 43.05
N GLY A 283 19.92 -26.70 42.69
CA GLY A 283 21.13 -26.38 43.47
C GLY A 283 22.21 -27.47 43.41
N GLY A 284 22.15 -28.35 42.40
CA GLY A 284 23.12 -29.44 42.23
C GLY A 284 24.50 -28.96 41.75
N ASP A 285 25.43 -29.91 41.67
CA ASP A 285 26.76 -29.67 41.13
C ASP A 285 26.67 -29.30 39.65
N TYR A 286 27.40 -28.25 39.25
CA TYR A 286 27.53 -27.86 37.86
C TYR A 286 29.00 -27.76 37.48
N SER A 287 29.32 -28.24 36.27
CA SER A 287 30.66 -28.09 35.69
C SER A 287 30.56 -28.02 34.18
N CYS A 288 31.28 -27.11 33.53
CA CYS A 288 31.43 -27.06 32.08
C CYS A 288 32.70 -26.32 31.69
N THR A 289 33.40 -26.81 30.66
CA THR A 289 34.59 -26.17 30.08
C THR A 289 34.31 -25.87 28.62
N MET A 290 34.39 -24.59 28.25
CA MET A 290 34.21 -24.13 26.88
C MET A 290 35.43 -24.47 26.02
N SER A 291 35.23 -24.50 24.70
CA SER A 291 36.28 -24.73 23.69
C SER A 291 37.45 -23.75 23.79
N ASN A 292 37.23 -22.56 24.36
CA ASN A 292 38.28 -21.57 24.61
C ASN A 292 39.04 -21.77 25.95
N GLY A 293 38.81 -22.89 26.65
CA GLY A 293 39.45 -23.24 27.92
C GLY A 293 38.80 -22.63 29.17
N THR A 294 37.84 -21.72 29.03
CA THR A 294 37.13 -21.13 30.19
C THR A 294 36.24 -22.18 30.86
N SER A 295 36.40 -22.34 32.18
CA SER A 295 35.60 -23.30 32.95
C SER A 295 34.63 -22.61 33.92
N TYR A 296 33.50 -23.26 34.16
CA TYR A 296 32.46 -22.89 35.12
C TYR A 296 32.24 -24.09 36.03
N ASN A 297 32.35 -23.92 37.34
CA ASN A 297 32.08 -24.99 38.30
C ASN A 297 31.53 -24.43 39.62
N GLY A 298 30.74 -25.24 40.32
CA GLY A 298 30.17 -24.89 41.62
C GLY A 298 29.12 -25.89 42.07
N THR A 299 28.58 -25.66 43.27
CA THR A 299 27.53 -26.48 43.89
C THR A 299 26.65 -25.60 44.78
N GLY A 300 25.42 -26.00 45.02
CA GLY A 300 24.51 -25.32 45.96
C GLY A 300 24.01 -23.96 45.47
N ILE A 301 24.05 -23.68 44.17
CA ILE A 301 23.62 -22.40 43.58
C ILE A 301 22.31 -22.57 42.83
N TYR A 302 21.37 -21.67 43.09
CA TYR A 302 20.04 -21.66 42.49
C TYR A 302 19.92 -20.50 41.51
N ASN A 303 19.27 -20.70 40.37
CA ASN A 303 18.97 -19.65 39.40
C ASN A 303 17.63 -19.94 38.70
N PHE A 304 16.53 -19.62 39.39
CA PHE A 304 15.16 -19.92 38.96
C PHE A 304 14.68 -19.17 37.72
N TYR A 305 15.41 -18.14 37.27
CA TYR A 305 15.04 -17.31 36.12
C TYR A 305 16.12 -17.33 35.03
N ASN A 306 17.09 -18.24 35.14
CA ASN A 306 18.17 -18.43 34.18
C ASN A 306 18.97 -17.14 33.86
N ILE A 307 19.09 -16.25 34.85
CA ILE A 307 19.73 -14.93 34.69
C ILE A 307 21.23 -15.14 34.43
N GLY A 308 21.75 -14.50 33.38
CA GLY A 308 23.14 -14.63 32.95
C GLY A 308 23.43 -15.82 32.02
N ALA A 309 22.44 -16.65 31.70
CA ALA A 309 22.58 -17.73 30.73
C ALA A 309 22.45 -17.20 29.29
N THR A 310 23.54 -16.70 28.73
CA THR A 310 23.60 -16.30 27.32
C THR A 310 23.68 -17.51 26.38
N ASN A 311 23.31 -17.38 25.11
CA ASN A 311 23.40 -18.48 24.12
C ASN A 311 24.85 -18.97 23.91
N GLY A 312 25.03 -20.25 23.56
CA GLY A 312 26.34 -20.87 23.27
C GLY A 312 26.72 -21.99 24.25
N GLU A 313 27.93 -22.52 24.15
CA GLU A 313 28.47 -23.57 25.04
C GLU A 313 28.27 -23.20 26.51
N CYS A 314 27.98 -24.15 27.41
CA CYS A 314 27.87 -23.89 28.85
C CYS A 314 26.84 -22.81 29.28
N ALA A 315 25.80 -22.53 28.50
CA ALA A 315 24.83 -21.45 28.80
C ALA A 315 24.22 -21.53 30.21
N ALA A 316 23.71 -22.69 30.62
CA ALA A 316 23.12 -22.87 31.95
C ALA A 316 24.17 -22.70 33.08
N GLN A 317 25.39 -23.20 32.87
CA GLN A 317 26.48 -23.08 33.83
C GLN A 317 26.98 -21.64 33.95
N ARG A 318 26.92 -20.84 32.88
CA ARG A 318 27.17 -19.39 32.97
C ARG A 318 26.15 -18.68 33.84
N GLY A 319 24.87 -19.02 33.69
CA GLY A 319 23.82 -18.49 34.55
C GLY A 319 24.06 -18.83 36.02
N LEU A 320 24.45 -20.08 36.30
CA LEU A 320 24.80 -20.51 37.67
C LEU A 320 26.05 -19.80 38.21
N ASP A 321 27.09 -19.61 37.40
CA ASP A 321 28.29 -18.87 37.81
C ASP A 321 28.02 -17.38 38.07
N TRP A 322 27.10 -16.77 37.31
CA TRP A 322 26.60 -15.43 37.58
C TRP A 322 25.84 -15.36 38.90
N ALA A 323 24.96 -16.34 39.16
CA ALA A 323 24.22 -16.48 40.41
C ALA A 323 25.11 -16.76 41.63
N ALA A 324 26.27 -17.40 41.42
CA ALA A 324 27.33 -17.53 42.42
C ALA A 324 28.07 -16.21 42.70
N GLY A 325 27.93 -15.21 41.81
CA GLY A 325 28.61 -13.93 41.91
C GLY A 325 30.11 -14.01 41.67
N ASN A 326 30.63 -15.11 41.10
CA ASN A 326 32.07 -15.35 40.90
C ASN A 326 32.72 -14.28 40.01
N ARG A 327 31.94 -13.67 39.12
CA ARG A 327 32.40 -12.65 38.15
C ARG A 327 31.69 -11.30 38.31
N SER A 328 31.03 -11.10 39.44
CA SER A 328 30.26 -9.90 39.77
C SER A 328 31.02 -9.00 40.73
N SER A 329 30.93 -7.67 40.55
CA SER A 329 31.46 -6.70 41.52
C SER A 329 30.65 -6.71 42.82
N ASP A 330 31.23 -6.21 43.92
CA ASP A 330 30.54 -6.14 45.22
C ASP A 330 29.27 -5.29 45.19
N THR A 331 29.19 -4.31 44.28
CA THR A 331 27.98 -3.53 44.03
C THR A 331 26.88 -4.40 43.43
N ILE A 332 27.20 -5.22 42.43
CA ILE A 332 26.24 -6.14 41.80
C ILE A 332 25.82 -7.24 42.78
N LYS A 333 26.76 -7.77 43.56
CA LYS A 333 26.48 -8.78 44.58
C LYS A 333 25.49 -8.26 45.62
N ARG A 334 25.72 -7.06 46.16
CA ARG A 334 24.78 -6.42 47.11
C ARG A 334 23.44 -6.10 46.47
N LYS A 335 23.44 -5.60 45.24
CA LYS A 335 22.21 -5.22 44.52
C LYS A 335 21.27 -6.42 44.31
N TYR A 336 21.79 -7.57 43.87
CA TYR A 336 20.97 -8.75 43.54
C TYR A 336 21.05 -9.88 44.58
N ASN A 337 21.55 -9.61 45.79
CA ASN A 337 21.65 -10.58 46.87
C ASN A 337 22.44 -11.86 46.51
N LEU A 338 23.55 -11.71 45.76
CA LEU A 338 24.44 -12.82 45.41
C LEU A 338 25.37 -13.19 46.60
N PRO A 339 25.79 -14.46 46.76
CA PRO A 339 25.42 -15.61 45.95
C PRO A 339 24.02 -16.13 46.26
N TRP A 340 23.34 -16.67 45.25
CA TRP A 340 22.05 -17.36 45.38
C TRP A 340 22.24 -18.79 45.88
N ASN A 341 22.83 -18.92 47.08
CA ASN A 341 23.18 -20.20 47.70
C ASN A 341 22.05 -20.86 48.50
N THR A 342 20.82 -20.35 48.36
CA THR A 342 19.59 -20.92 48.90
C THR A 342 18.46 -20.68 47.91
N PRO A 343 17.40 -21.50 47.92
CA PRO A 343 16.27 -21.28 47.03
C PRO A 343 15.64 -19.90 47.19
N GLU A 344 15.47 -19.46 48.44
CA GLU A 344 14.92 -18.14 48.79
C GLU A 344 15.74 -17.00 48.17
N LYS A 345 17.07 -17.00 48.33
CA LYS A 345 17.92 -15.96 47.73
C LYS A 345 17.84 -15.95 46.21
N GLY A 346 17.79 -17.14 45.58
CA GLY A 346 17.64 -17.26 44.13
C GLY A 346 16.33 -16.67 43.62
N ILE A 347 15.22 -16.95 44.31
CA ILE A 347 13.90 -16.42 43.95
C ILE A 347 13.82 -14.91 44.20
N MET A 348 14.24 -14.45 45.38
CA MET A 348 14.23 -13.04 45.77
C MET A 348 15.13 -12.19 44.86
N GLY A 349 16.40 -12.55 44.73
CA GLY A 349 17.37 -11.79 43.93
C GLY A 349 17.01 -11.75 42.46
N GLY A 350 16.51 -12.87 41.91
CA GLY A 350 16.06 -12.94 40.53
C GLY A 350 14.77 -12.15 40.27
N ALA A 351 13.82 -12.16 41.20
CA ALA A 351 12.62 -11.33 41.11
C ALA A 351 12.95 -9.84 41.11
N TYR A 352 13.87 -9.40 41.98
CA TYR A 352 14.35 -8.02 41.97
C TYR A 352 15.03 -7.65 40.64
N PHE A 353 15.83 -8.55 40.08
CA PHE A 353 16.45 -8.35 38.76
C PHE A 353 15.40 -8.11 37.66
N ILE A 354 14.28 -8.84 37.69
CA ILE A 354 13.16 -8.66 36.76
C ILE A 354 12.42 -7.33 37.02
N ALA A 355 12.31 -6.91 38.27
CA ALA A 355 11.52 -5.74 38.68
C ALA A 355 12.22 -4.39 38.41
N ASP A 356 13.51 -4.30 38.78
CA ASP A 356 14.21 -3.05 39.09
C ASP A 356 14.21 -2.03 37.95
N GLY A 357 14.40 -2.49 36.71
CA GLY A 357 14.55 -1.60 35.55
C GLY A 357 13.24 -1.09 34.96
N TYR A 358 12.12 -1.81 35.12
CA TYR A 358 10.92 -1.55 34.31
C TYR A 358 9.63 -1.56 35.13
N ILE A 359 9.32 -2.68 35.79
CA ILE A 359 8.06 -2.83 36.55
C ILE A 359 7.98 -1.78 37.67
N ASN A 360 9.08 -1.62 38.43
CA ASN A 360 9.12 -0.69 39.57
C ASN A 360 9.06 0.79 39.19
N ILE A 361 9.28 1.13 37.92
CA ILE A 361 9.14 2.51 37.41
C ILE A 361 7.85 2.70 36.60
N GLY A 362 6.92 1.74 36.69
CA GLY A 362 5.58 1.79 36.10
C GLY A 362 5.48 1.25 34.67
N GLN A 363 6.57 0.75 34.07
CA GLN A 363 6.55 0.02 32.80
C GLN A 363 6.16 -1.45 33.06
N ASP A 364 4.96 -1.61 33.60
CA ASP A 364 4.44 -2.83 34.18
C ASP A 364 3.53 -3.62 33.23
N THR A 365 3.68 -3.42 31.93
CA THR A 365 3.11 -4.28 30.88
C THR A 365 4.12 -4.39 29.74
N LEU A 366 4.04 -5.44 28.92
CA LEU A 366 4.91 -5.54 27.73
C LEU A 366 4.74 -4.34 26.81
N TYR A 367 3.51 -3.81 26.72
CA TYR A 367 3.24 -2.60 25.96
C TYR A 367 4.02 -1.39 26.50
N PHE A 368 3.97 -1.11 27.81
CA PHE A 368 4.70 0.02 28.39
C PHE A 368 6.22 -0.20 28.39
N GLN A 369 6.68 -1.44 28.47
CA GLN A 369 8.10 -1.76 28.28
C GLN A 369 8.57 -1.43 26.87
N LYS A 370 7.74 -1.68 25.84
CA LYS A 370 8.08 -1.38 24.44
C LYS A 370 7.96 0.10 24.10
N PHE A 371 6.88 0.78 24.47
CA PHE A 371 6.59 2.13 23.98
C PHE A 371 6.79 3.23 25.03
N ASN A 372 6.79 2.90 26.32
CA ASN A 372 6.89 3.84 27.42
C ASN A 372 6.07 5.14 27.24
N VAL A 373 4.76 4.97 27.12
CA VAL A 373 3.79 6.08 26.97
C VAL A 373 3.20 6.53 28.32
N LEU A 374 3.91 6.27 29.40
CA LEU A 374 3.50 6.68 30.74
C LEU A 374 3.45 8.20 30.83
N VAL A 375 2.53 8.74 31.62
CA VAL A 375 2.48 10.17 31.92
C VAL A 375 3.78 10.58 32.62
N GLY A 376 4.55 11.47 32.00
CA GLY A 376 5.89 11.85 32.49
C GLY A 376 6.99 10.81 32.23
N GLY A 377 6.68 9.72 31.53
CA GLY A 377 7.64 8.67 31.18
C GLY A 377 8.71 9.14 30.20
N ASN A 378 9.93 8.62 30.36
CA ASN A 378 11.02 8.87 29.44
C ASN A 378 10.92 7.93 28.23
N ILE A 379 10.50 8.44 27.08
CA ILE A 379 10.37 7.66 25.84
C ILE A 379 11.65 6.92 25.42
N ASN A 380 12.83 7.33 25.91
CA ASN A 380 14.10 6.64 25.63
C ASN A 380 14.28 5.35 26.45
N HIS A 381 13.53 5.18 27.53
CA HIS A 381 13.64 4.02 28.40
C HIS A 381 12.69 2.93 27.89
N GLN A 382 13.09 2.26 26.80
CA GLN A 382 12.35 1.14 26.20
C GLN A 382 13.17 -0.13 26.33
N TYR A 383 12.49 -1.23 26.66
CA TYR A 383 13.12 -2.54 26.78
C TYR A 383 13.63 -3.06 25.43
N MET A 384 12.98 -2.65 24.34
CA MET A 384 13.22 -3.20 23.01
C MET A 384 13.02 -2.17 21.89
N THR A 385 13.82 -2.29 20.84
CA THR A 385 13.73 -1.48 19.63
C THR A 385 12.83 -2.10 18.55
N ASN A 386 12.66 -3.43 18.56
CA ASN A 386 11.80 -4.14 17.60
C ASN A 386 10.32 -3.77 17.81
N VAL A 387 9.68 -3.22 16.78
CA VAL A 387 8.29 -2.72 16.80
C VAL A 387 7.26 -3.79 17.17
N LYS A 388 7.52 -5.05 16.85
CA LYS A 388 6.59 -6.17 17.08
C LYS A 388 6.93 -7.00 18.32
N ALA A 389 7.83 -6.52 19.18
CA ALA A 389 8.42 -7.37 20.21
C ALA A 389 7.42 -7.75 21.30
N HIS A 390 6.68 -6.77 21.84
CA HIS A 390 5.60 -6.99 22.81
C HIS A 390 4.53 -7.97 22.29
N TYR A 391 4.17 -7.85 21.01
CA TYR A 391 3.28 -8.79 20.32
C TYR A 391 3.90 -10.20 20.21
N SER A 392 5.15 -10.30 19.79
CA SER A 392 5.81 -11.61 19.60
C SER A 392 6.03 -12.35 20.93
N GLU A 393 6.25 -11.60 22.02
CA GLU A 393 6.36 -12.16 23.37
C GLU A 393 5.02 -12.62 23.92
N THR A 394 3.95 -11.90 23.60
CA THR A 394 2.58 -12.25 23.99
C THR A 394 2.19 -13.65 23.53
N LEU A 395 2.56 -14.04 22.30
CA LEU A 395 2.28 -15.38 21.78
C LEU A 395 2.90 -16.48 22.65
N LYS A 396 4.07 -16.24 23.24
CA LYS A 396 4.72 -17.20 24.15
C LYS A 396 4.03 -17.23 25.51
N ILE A 397 3.62 -16.06 26.02
CA ILE A 397 2.88 -15.95 27.28
C ILE A 397 1.55 -16.69 27.15
N TYR A 398 0.79 -16.46 26.08
CA TYR A 398 -0.48 -17.12 25.84
C TYR A 398 -0.35 -18.65 25.85
N GLU A 399 0.61 -19.20 25.10
CA GLU A 399 0.85 -20.65 25.09
C GLU A 399 1.26 -21.18 26.47
N ALA A 400 2.11 -20.46 27.20
CA ALA A 400 2.48 -20.82 28.57
C ALA A 400 1.25 -20.84 29.50
N TYR A 401 0.43 -19.79 29.44
CA TYR A 401 -0.75 -19.58 30.27
C TYR A 401 -1.85 -20.61 29.98
N LYS A 402 -1.97 -21.02 28.72
CA LYS A 402 -2.85 -22.09 28.30
C LYS A 402 -2.47 -23.44 28.90
N ASN A 403 -1.19 -23.73 28.99
CA ASN A 403 -0.72 -24.99 29.57
C ASN A 403 -0.92 -25.07 31.09
N ILE A 404 -1.01 -23.94 31.78
CA ILE A 404 -1.18 -23.86 33.25
C ILE A 404 -2.59 -23.42 33.68
N ASN A 405 -3.53 -23.28 32.74
CA ASN A 405 -4.95 -22.94 32.92
C ASN A 405 -5.23 -21.71 33.82
N VAL A 406 -4.52 -20.60 33.60
CA VAL A 406 -4.73 -19.34 34.38
C VAL A 406 -5.95 -18.53 33.95
N PHE A 407 -6.70 -18.93 32.92
CA PHE A 407 -7.79 -18.12 32.38
C PHE A 407 -8.95 -17.88 33.35
N ASP A 408 -9.15 -18.80 34.31
CA ASP A 408 -10.21 -18.69 35.32
C ASP A 408 -9.81 -17.80 36.50
N GLU A 409 -8.54 -17.40 36.58
CA GLU A 409 -8.00 -16.60 37.67
C GLU A 409 -8.27 -15.10 37.46
N LYS A 410 -8.16 -14.31 38.54
CA LYS A 410 -8.30 -12.86 38.46
C LYS A 410 -7.05 -12.25 37.84
N LEU A 411 -7.19 -11.75 36.61
CA LEU A 411 -6.13 -11.09 35.87
C LEU A 411 -6.49 -9.62 35.61
N VAL A 412 -5.48 -8.76 35.68
CA VAL A 412 -5.65 -7.32 35.46
C VAL A 412 -4.96 -6.93 34.16
N PHE A 413 -5.67 -6.25 33.29
CA PHE A 413 -5.17 -5.72 32.02
C PHE A 413 -5.20 -4.19 32.05
N LYS A 414 -4.02 -3.58 31.99
CA LYS A 414 -3.83 -2.13 31.97
C LYS A 414 -3.61 -1.68 30.52
N ILE A 415 -4.68 -1.18 29.91
CA ILE A 415 -4.72 -0.88 28.48
C ILE A 415 -4.51 0.63 28.27
N PRO A 416 -3.51 1.06 27.49
CA PRO A 416 -3.28 2.46 27.21
C PRO A 416 -4.41 3.06 26.37
N VAL A 417 -4.77 4.29 26.68
CA VAL A 417 -5.79 5.07 25.96
C VAL A 417 -5.17 6.39 25.51
N TYR A 418 -5.30 6.69 24.23
CA TYR A 418 -4.84 7.94 23.62
C TYR A 418 -6.02 8.80 23.20
N SER A 419 -5.77 10.10 23.13
CA SER A 419 -6.72 11.05 22.52
C SER A 419 -6.55 11.08 20.99
N ASN A 420 -7.62 11.46 20.29
CA ASN A 420 -7.64 11.62 18.83
C ASN A 420 -7.16 10.37 18.06
N MET A 421 -7.63 9.18 18.47
CA MET A 421 -7.36 7.94 17.76
C MET A 421 -7.97 8.00 16.34
N PRO A 422 -7.27 7.49 15.30
CA PRO A 422 -7.89 7.28 13.99
C PRO A 422 -9.00 6.23 14.12
N GLN A 423 -9.92 6.15 13.15
CA GLN A 423 -10.99 5.14 13.17
C GLN A 423 -10.44 3.71 13.25
N LYS A 424 -9.33 3.45 12.53
CA LYS A 424 -8.57 2.21 12.60
C LYS A 424 -7.11 2.47 12.21
N THR A 425 -6.25 1.52 12.53
CA THR A 425 -4.92 1.41 11.94
C THR A 425 -4.80 0.09 11.19
N SER A 426 -3.91 0.02 10.21
CA SER A 426 -3.67 -1.20 9.44
C SER A 426 -2.21 -1.23 9.02
N LEU A 427 -1.64 -2.44 8.92
CA LEU A 427 -0.33 -2.59 8.30
C LEU A 427 -0.40 -2.13 6.83
N PRO A 428 0.66 -1.46 6.33
CA PRO A 428 0.75 -1.16 4.91
C PRO A 428 0.88 -2.46 4.10
N PRO A 429 0.51 -2.45 2.81
CA PRO A 429 0.69 -3.60 1.94
C PRO A 429 2.15 -4.07 1.93
N LEU A 430 2.33 -5.38 1.86
CA LEU A 430 3.64 -6.02 1.83
C LEU A 430 4.33 -5.85 0.47
N GLY A 431 5.65 -6.05 0.43
CA GLY A 431 6.47 -5.98 -0.79
C GLY A 431 7.12 -4.62 -1.04
N SER A 432 7.95 -4.54 -2.09
CA SER A 432 8.71 -3.33 -2.40
C SER A 432 7.78 -2.16 -2.82
N PRO A 433 8.05 -0.94 -2.33
CA PRO A 433 7.33 0.28 -2.73
C PRO A 433 7.85 0.87 -4.05
N ASN A 434 8.84 0.24 -4.69
CA ASN A 434 9.51 0.85 -5.83
C ASN A 434 8.60 0.92 -7.07
N ASN A 435 8.18 2.14 -7.41
CA ASN A 435 7.41 2.45 -8.61
C ASN A 435 8.23 3.25 -9.63
N TYR A 436 9.58 3.19 -9.58
CA TYR A 436 10.43 3.94 -10.50
C TYR A 436 10.65 3.18 -11.81
N LEU A 437 10.56 3.90 -12.92
CA LEU A 437 11.20 3.48 -14.18
C LEU A 437 12.72 3.65 -14.05
N LYS A 438 13.46 2.61 -14.46
CA LYS A 438 14.91 2.61 -14.63
C LYS A 438 15.32 3.19 -15.97
N THR A 439 14.55 2.90 -17.02
CA THR A 439 14.78 3.44 -18.36
C THR A 439 13.46 3.85 -19.00
N LEU A 440 13.54 4.83 -19.90
CA LEU A 440 12.45 5.23 -20.77
C LEU A 440 13.03 5.74 -22.09
N THR A 441 12.55 5.16 -23.19
CA THR A 441 13.02 5.46 -24.54
C THR A 441 11.86 5.73 -25.49
N VAL A 442 12.13 6.55 -26.51
CA VAL A 442 11.23 6.82 -27.64
C VAL A 442 11.94 6.34 -28.90
N ASP A 443 11.35 5.37 -29.60
CA ASP A 443 11.94 4.71 -30.78
C ASP A 443 13.38 4.19 -30.53
N GLY A 444 13.62 3.65 -29.33
CA GLY A 444 14.92 3.12 -28.92
C GLY A 444 15.93 4.17 -28.45
N MET A 445 15.62 5.47 -28.57
CA MET A 445 16.46 6.56 -28.08
C MET A 445 16.11 6.93 -26.64
N ASN A 446 17.12 7.05 -25.77
CA ASN A 446 16.94 7.49 -24.40
C ASN A 446 16.39 8.92 -24.34
N ILE A 447 15.47 9.18 -23.41
CA ILE A 447 15.08 10.54 -23.06
C ILE A 447 16.28 11.23 -22.38
N ILE A 448 16.63 12.43 -22.86
CA ILE A 448 17.73 13.23 -22.31
C ILE A 448 17.44 13.55 -20.85
N ASN A 449 18.43 13.34 -19.98
CA ASN A 449 18.31 13.57 -18.52
C ASN A 449 17.14 12.82 -17.86
N PHE A 450 16.82 11.61 -18.36
CA PHE A 450 15.83 10.77 -17.71
C PHE A 450 16.22 10.48 -16.25
N ASP A 451 15.31 10.79 -15.33
CA ASP A 451 15.43 10.53 -13.89
C ASP A 451 14.09 10.00 -13.39
N GLY A 452 14.07 8.74 -12.92
CA GLY A 452 12.86 8.08 -12.42
C GLY A 452 12.14 8.79 -11.27
N ALA A 453 12.77 9.76 -10.60
CA ALA A 453 12.12 10.63 -9.63
C ALA A 453 11.17 11.65 -10.27
N LEU A 454 11.46 12.14 -11.48
CA LEU A 454 10.63 13.09 -12.22
C LEU A 454 9.41 12.39 -12.83
N THR A 455 8.31 13.12 -13.02
CA THR A 455 7.05 12.58 -13.55
C THR A 455 6.64 13.18 -14.89
N SER A 456 7.44 14.08 -15.47
CA SER A 456 7.12 14.77 -16.71
C SER A 456 8.35 14.89 -17.59
N TYR A 457 8.21 14.51 -18.86
CA TYR A 457 9.25 14.68 -19.89
C TYR A 457 8.65 15.24 -21.17
N GLU A 458 9.46 15.96 -21.93
CA GLU A 458 9.10 16.46 -23.25
C GLU A 458 10.07 15.87 -24.28
N VAL A 459 9.53 15.38 -25.38
CA VAL A 459 10.30 14.78 -26.48
C VAL A 459 9.87 15.42 -27.79
N MET A 460 10.84 15.93 -28.53
CA MET A 460 10.63 16.45 -29.89
C MET A 460 10.79 15.32 -30.90
N VAL A 461 9.84 15.20 -31.81
CA VAL A 461 9.89 14.26 -32.94
C VAL A 461 9.76 15.02 -34.27
N PRO A 462 10.25 14.46 -35.39
CA PRO A 462 10.05 15.07 -36.70
C PRO A 462 8.58 15.41 -37.00
N ALA A 463 8.35 16.46 -37.79
CA ALA A 463 7.01 17.00 -38.06
C ALA A 463 6.05 15.97 -38.70
N LEU A 464 6.57 15.04 -39.51
CA LEU A 464 5.77 14.02 -40.20
C LEU A 464 5.67 12.69 -39.43
N THR A 465 6.11 12.61 -38.18
CA THR A 465 6.01 11.38 -37.38
C THR A 465 4.54 11.09 -37.08
N THR A 466 4.06 9.90 -37.43
CA THR A 466 2.67 9.46 -37.22
C THR A 466 2.51 8.53 -36.02
N ALA A 467 3.58 7.86 -35.60
CA ALA A 467 3.62 7.03 -34.41
C ALA A 467 5.05 6.95 -33.87
N VAL A 468 5.16 6.67 -32.57
CA VAL A 468 6.42 6.32 -31.90
C VAL A 468 6.23 5.07 -31.06
N THR A 469 7.31 4.41 -30.68
CA THR A 469 7.30 3.28 -29.76
C THR A 469 7.95 3.69 -28.44
N LEU A 470 7.17 3.68 -27.37
CA LEU A 470 7.68 3.89 -26.01
C LEU A 470 8.12 2.55 -25.42
N SER A 471 9.37 2.48 -24.96
CA SER A 471 9.91 1.31 -24.24
C SER A 471 10.51 1.76 -22.92
N GLY A 472 10.55 0.87 -21.93
CA GLY A 472 11.13 1.16 -20.63
C GLY A 472 11.19 -0.07 -19.74
N SER A 473 11.98 0.01 -18.68
CA SER A 473 12.06 -1.02 -17.63
C SER A 473 11.92 -0.39 -16.25
N THR A 474 11.45 -1.15 -15.27
CA THR A 474 11.33 -0.73 -13.87
C THR A 474 12.63 -0.96 -13.11
N VAL A 475 12.83 -0.22 -12.01
CA VAL A 475 13.96 -0.46 -11.10
C VAL A 475 13.76 -1.80 -10.36
N ASN A 476 12.60 -2.00 -9.74
CA ASN A 476 12.22 -3.27 -9.14
C ASN A 476 11.54 -4.18 -10.17
N SER A 477 11.99 -5.43 -10.28
CA SER A 477 11.48 -6.38 -11.28
C SER A 477 10.09 -6.94 -10.98
N ASN A 478 9.56 -6.76 -9.77
CA ASN A 478 8.20 -7.15 -9.39
C ASN A 478 7.19 -6.01 -9.63
N ALA A 479 7.64 -4.81 -9.98
CA ALA A 479 6.76 -3.73 -10.40
C ALA A 479 6.19 -3.99 -11.80
N SER A 480 4.96 -3.55 -12.03
CA SER A 480 4.27 -3.64 -13.32
C SER A 480 4.20 -2.28 -14.01
N VAL A 481 4.22 -2.27 -15.34
CA VAL A 481 4.15 -1.04 -16.14
C VAL A 481 3.07 -1.14 -17.21
N THR A 482 2.29 -0.07 -17.36
CA THR A 482 1.24 0.08 -18.38
C THR A 482 1.41 1.43 -19.11
N GLY A 483 0.95 1.52 -20.36
CA GLY A 483 1.10 2.72 -21.19
C GLY A 483 2.36 2.76 -22.07
N LEU A 484 3.18 1.69 -22.04
CA LEU A 484 4.26 1.47 -23.02
C LEU A 484 3.71 0.86 -24.33
N GLY A 485 4.53 0.87 -25.38
CA GLY A 485 4.21 0.31 -26.69
C GLY A 485 4.07 1.36 -27.78
N LYS A 486 3.38 1.00 -28.87
CA LYS A 486 3.18 1.89 -30.02
C LYS A 486 2.11 2.94 -29.71
N ILE A 487 2.50 4.21 -29.84
CA ILE A 487 1.64 5.37 -29.64
C ILE A 487 1.42 6.07 -30.98
N VAL A 488 0.16 6.26 -31.36
CA VAL A 488 -0.23 7.04 -32.54
C VAL A 488 -0.29 8.52 -32.18
N LEU A 489 0.32 9.37 -33.00
CA LEU A 489 0.36 10.82 -32.80
C LEU A 489 -0.76 11.48 -33.61
N THR A 490 -1.78 12.00 -32.92
CA THR A 490 -2.99 12.55 -33.55
C THR A 490 -2.95 14.06 -33.77
N GLY A 491 -1.87 14.74 -33.37
CA GLY A 491 -1.71 16.19 -33.52
C GLY A 491 -0.28 16.67 -33.38
N GLY A 492 -0.09 18.00 -33.25
CA GLY A 492 1.22 18.62 -33.02
C GLY A 492 1.80 18.32 -31.63
N GLU A 493 0.96 17.98 -30.66
CA GLU A 493 1.32 17.50 -29.34
C GLU A 493 0.49 16.26 -29.01
N THR A 494 1.09 15.30 -28.30
CA THR A 494 0.42 14.12 -27.76
C THR A 494 0.97 13.84 -26.37
N ASN A 495 0.10 13.80 -25.36
CA ASN A 495 0.48 13.48 -23.98
C ASN A 495 0.18 12.01 -23.70
N VAL A 496 1.19 11.27 -23.26
CA VAL A 496 1.07 9.84 -22.95
C VAL A 496 1.33 9.63 -21.46
N SER A 497 0.47 8.86 -20.80
CA SER A 497 0.64 8.48 -19.40
C SER A 497 1.14 7.04 -19.29
N ILE A 498 2.29 6.85 -18.65
CA ILE A 498 2.84 5.55 -18.28
C ILE A 498 2.66 5.37 -16.79
N LYS A 499 1.93 4.32 -16.38
CA LYS A 499 1.71 4.02 -14.96
C LYS A 499 2.59 2.83 -14.56
N VAL A 500 3.47 3.06 -13.59
CA VAL A 500 4.21 2.01 -12.88
C VAL A 500 3.52 1.73 -11.56
N THR A 501 3.21 0.46 -11.30
CA THR A 501 2.61 0.01 -10.03
C THR A 501 3.61 -0.90 -9.33
N ALA A 502 4.06 -0.49 -8.14
CA ALA A 502 4.96 -1.25 -7.27
C ALA A 502 4.29 -2.52 -6.73
N GLN A 503 5.09 -3.41 -6.12
CA GLN A 503 4.58 -4.66 -5.55
C GLN A 503 3.61 -4.42 -4.40
N ASN A 504 3.83 -3.37 -3.60
CA ASN A 504 2.92 -2.97 -2.52
C ASN A 504 1.66 -2.22 -3.03
N GLY A 505 1.51 -2.06 -4.35
CA GLY A 505 0.37 -1.38 -4.98
C GLY A 505 0.50 0.13 -5.13
N GLU A 506 1.55 0.77 -4.58
CA GLU A 506 1.81 2.19 -4.84
C GLU A 506 2.04 2.42 -6.34
N ALA A 507 1.47 3.51 -6.87
CA ALA A 507 1.56 3.81 -8.28
C ALA A 507 2.18 5.18 -8.55
N LYS A 508 3.02 5.24 -9.58
CA LYS A 508 3.60 6.46 -10.12
C LYS A 508 3.22 6.61 -11.58
N ILE A 509 2.83 7.83 -11.96
CA ILE A 509 2.44 8.16 -13.34
C ILE A 509 3.50 9.08 -13.93
N TYR A 510 4.09 8.65 -15.04
CA TYR A 510 4.98 9.44 -15.88
C TYR A 510 4.20 9.99 -17.07
N THR A 511 4.29 11.29 -17.32
CA THR A 511 3.66 11.96 -18.45
C THR A 511 4.71 12.35 -19.47
N ILE A 512 4.58 11.84 -20.69
CA ILE A 512 5.51 12.09 -21.79
C ILE A 512 4.76 12.95 -22.80
N LYS A 513 5.22 14.19 -22.94
CA LYS A 513 4.73 15.16 -23.90
C LYS A 513 5.52 15.03 -25.19
N ILE A 514 4.93 14.40 -26.19
CA ILE A 514 5.54 14.22 -27.50
C ILE A 514 5.09 15.38 -28.38
N LYS A 515 6.03 16.23 -28.79
CA LYS A 515 5.77 17.36 -29.67
C LYS A 515 6.42 17.14 -31.03
N LYS A 516 5.67 17.44 -32.08
CA LYS A 516 6.20 17.51 -33.43
C LYS A 516 6.99 18.82 -33.57
N SER A 517 8.18 18.75 -34.15
CA SER A 517 8.98 19.93 -34.48
C SER A 517 8.19 20.88 -35.38
N SER A 518 8.29 22.18 -35.13
CA SER A 518 7.63 23.22 -35.92
C SER A 518 8.22 23.34 -37.34
N SER A 519 7.41 22.95 -38.32
CA SER A 519 7.20 23.43 -39.71
C SER A 519 8.32 23.94 -40.63
N SER A 520 9.49 24.39 -40.18
CA SER A 520 10.33 25.23 -41.04
C SER A 520 10.99 24.53 -42.23
N ASN A 521 10.84 23.21 -42.40
CA ASN A 521 11.44 22.46 -43.52
C ASN A 521 10.57 21.29 -44.08
N ILE A 522 9.24 21.31 -43.97
CA ILE A 522 8.43 20.28 -44.67
C ILE A 522 8.48 20.55 -46.17
N THR A 523 9.28 19.76 -46.88
CA THR A 523 9.37 19.75 -48.35
C THR A 523 8.35 18.80 -48.96
N VAL A 524 7.95 19.04 -50.19
CA VAL A 524 7.09 18.14 -50.96
C VAL A 524 7.75 16.76 -51.10
N ASP A 525 9.07 16.70 -51.27
CA ASP A 525 9.81 15.42 -51.34
C ASP A 525 9.70 14.61 -50.03
N SER A 526 9.71 15.29 -48.88
CA SER A 526 9.54 14.63 -47.58
C SER A 526 8.15 13.99 -47.41
N ILE A 527 7.12 14.59 -48.03
CA ILE A 527 5.75 14.06 -48.07
C ILE A 527 5.69 12.87 -49.04
N ILE A 528 6.26 13.01 -50.24
CA ILE A 528 6.26 11.97 -51.29
C ILE A 528 6.88 10.67 -50.78
N ASN A 529 8.03 10.77 -50.10
CA ASN A 529 8.72 9.63 -49.50
C ASN A 529 7.88 8.85 -48.47
N LYS A 530 6.75 9.42 -47.99
CA LYS A 530 5.84 8.80 -47.02
C LYS A 530 4.57 8.21 -47.64
N ILE A 531 4.22 8.55 -48.88
CA ILE A 531 2.94 8.16 -49.51
C ILE A 531 3.03 7.01 -50.52
N ASN A 532 4.09 6.19 -50.50
CA ASN A 532 4.24 4.99 -51.35
C ASN A 532 4.06 5.22 -52.87
N VAL A 533 4.43 6.40 -53.37
CA VAL A 533 4.43 6.71 -54.82
C VAL A 533 5.85 6.77 -55.37
N THR A 534 6.00 6.65 -56.67
CA THR A 534 7.28 6.82 -57.38
C THR A 534 7.23 8.09 -58.22
N VAL A 535 8.26 8.93 -58.14
CA VAL A 535 8.37 10.14 -58.94
C VAL A 535 9.63 10.09 -59.81
N ASN A 536 9.44 10.27 -61.12
CA ASN A 536 10.53 10.43 -62.09
C ASN A 536 10.33 11.76 -62.83
N LYS A 537 11.26 12.71 -62.61
CA LYS A 537 11.12 14.12 -63.02
C LYS A 537 9.81 14.71 -62.45
N ASN A 538 8.83 14.98 -63.30
CA ASN A 538 7.52 15.50 -62.94
C ASN A 538 6.40 14.45 -63.09
N TYR A 539 6.71 13.18 -63.35
CA TYR A 539 5.70 12.12 -63.48
C TYR A 539 5.59 11.31 -62.19
N MET A 540 4.38 11.15 -61.69
CA MET A 540 4.07 10.39 -60.47
C MET A 540 3.30 9.11 -60.82
N SER A 541 3.88 7.96 -60.48
CA SER A 541 3.32 6.62 -60.68
C SER A 541 3.29 5.83 -59.37
N GLY A 542 2.84 4.57 -59.40
CA GLY A 542 2.62 3.76 -58.19
C GLY A 542 1.30 4.07 -57.47
N ILE A 543 0.41 4.86 -58.08
CA ILE A 543 -0.93 5.13 -57.57
C ILE A 543 -1.83 3.95 -57.96
N ASN A 544 -2.48 3.32 -56.98
CA ASN A 544 -3.34 2.16 -57.23
C ASN A 544 -4.54 2.55 -58.12
N LEU A 545 -4.90 1.65 -59.04
CA LEU A 545 -6.08 1.77 -59.89
C LEU A 545 -7.35 2.05 -59.06
N GLY A 546 -8.14 3.03 -59.50
CA GLY A 546 -9.36 3.44 -58.81
C GLY A 546 -9.17 4.37 -57.61
N THR A 547 -7.94 4.76 -57.26
CA THR A 547 -7.71 5.79 -56.23
C THR A 547 -8.42 7.09 -56.63
N THR A 548 -9.25 7.63 -55.74
CA THR A 548 -9.92 8.92 -55.97
C THR A 548 -9.06 10.10 -55.54
N ALA A 549 -9.35 11.28 -56.08
CA ALA A 549 -8.71 12.52 -55.67
C ALA A 549 -8.87 12.76 -54.15
N GLU A 550 -10.05 12.51 -53.59
CA GLU A 550 -10.34 12.63 -52.16
C GLU A 550 -9.44 11.71 -51.31
N THR A 551 -9.31 10.45 -51.72
CA THR A 551 -8.46 9.47 -51.01
C THR A 551 -7.00 9.92 -51.02
N PHE A 552 -6.51 10.38 -52.18
CA PHE A 552 -5.13 10.83 -52.31
C PHE A 552 -4.84 12.09 -51.49
N ILE A 553 -5.73 13.08 -51.54
CA ILE A 553 -5.64 14.31 -50.73
C ILE A 553 -5.66 13.94 -49.24
N SER A 554 -6.54 13.02 -48.83
CA SER A 554 -6.66 12.55 -47.46
C SER A 554 -5.36 11.88 -46.97
N ASN A 555 -4.70 11.10 -47.82
CA ASN A 555 -3.42 10.48 -47.49
C ASN A 555 -2.34 11.53 -47.16
N ILE A 556 -2.33 12.69 -47.84
CA ILE A 556 -1.40 13.78 -47.56
C ILE A 556 -1.85 14.57 -46.33
N SER A 557 -3.14 14.93 -46.22
CA SER A 557 -3.65 15.70 -45.09
C SER A 557 -3.53 14.95 -43.76
N ASN A 558 -3.58 13.61 -43.79
CA ASN A 558 -3.34 12.76 -42.63
C ASN A 558 -1.86 12.76 -42.18
N LEU A 559 -0.92 13.15 -43.06
CA LEU A 559 0.48 13.30 -42.72
C LEU A 559 0.80 14.70 -42.17
N THR A 560 0.20 15.73 -42.75
CA THR A 560 0.42 17.13 -42.36
C THR A 560 -0.73 18.05 -42.78
N ASN A 561 -1.03 19.05 -41.96
CA ASN A 561 -1.95 20.14 -42.29
C ASN A 561 -1.25 21.35 -42.94
N GLU A 562 0.08 21.32 -43.07
CA GLU A 562 0.89 22.39 -43.64
C GLU A 562 1.08 22.26 -45.16
N ALA A 563 0.54 21.20 -45.74
CA ALA A 563 0.53 20.98 -47.18
C ALA A 563 -0.91 21.10 -47.70
N THR A 564 -1.10 21.92 -48.73
CA THR A 564 -2.33 21.93 -49.50
C THR A 564 -2.12 21.11 -50.77
N THR A 565 -3.02 20.15 -51.02
CA THR A 565 -3.00 19.34 -52.25
C THR A 565 -4.20 19.71 -53.10
N ILE A 566 -3.94 20.11 -54.34
CA ILE A 566 -4.97 20.38 -55.35
C ILE A 566 -4.73 19.42 -56.52
N ILE A 567 -5.79 18.75 -56.96
CA ILE A 567 -5.73 17.86 -58.10
C ILE A 567 -6.58 18.46 -59.22
N LYS A 568 -6.02 18.56 -60.42
CA LYS A 568 -6.72 19.04 -61.62
C LYS A 568 -6.73 17.96 -62.69
N ASP A 569 -7.83 17.86 -63.42
CA ASP A 569 -7.89 17.01 -64.62
C ASP A 569 -7.04 17.58 -65.76
N VAL A 570 -6.96 16.82 -66.87
CA VAL A 570 -6.24 17.23 -68.09
C VAL A 570 -6.77 18.54 -68.72
N ASN A 571 -8.00 18.94 -68.39
CA ASN A 571 -8.61 20.20 -68.85
C ASN A 571 -8.40 21.36 -67.86
N GLY A 572 -7.77 21.11 -66.72
CA GLY A 572 -7.51 22.08 -65.66
C GLY A 572 -8.62 22.23 -64.62
N SER A 573 -9.68 21.42 -64.68
CA SER A 573 -10.78 21.44 -63.70
C SER A 573 -10.37 20.74 -62.42
N ILE A 574 -10.72 21.30 -61.25
CA ILE A 574 -10.37 20.70 -59.95
C ILE A 574 -11.15 19.38 -59.77
N LYS A 575 -10.42 18.29 -59.48
CA LYS A 575 -10.99 16.99 -59.11
C LYS A 575 -11.05 16.88 -57.59
N THR A 576 -12.23 16.55 -57.07
CA THR A 576 -12.46 16.35 -55.63
C THR A 576 -12.71 14.88 -55.32
N THR A 577 -13.66 14.22 -55.98
CA THR A 577 -14.08 12.83 -55.64
C THR A 577 -13.87 11.82 -56.77
N SER A 578 -13.58 12.25 -57.99
CA SER A 578 -13.37 11.36 -59.14
C SER A 578 -12.04 10.61 -59.06
N LYS A 579 -11.97 9.46 -59.75
CA LYS A 579 -10.76 8.63 -59.88
C LYS A 579 -9.62 9.43 -60.49
N LEU A 580 -8.40 9.22 -60.01
CA LEU A 580 -7.19 9.74 -60.63
C LEU A 580 -6.94 9.02 -61.95
N GLY A 581 -6.73 9.80 -63.01
CA GLY A 581 -6.43 9.32 -64.34
C GLY A 581 -5.07 9.80 -64.83
N THR A 582 -4.55 9.15 -65.86
CA THR A 582 -3.31 9.57 -66.50
C THR A 582 -3.43 11.01 -67.02
N GLY A 583 -2.44 11.84 -66.72
CA GLY A 583 -2.42 13.25 -67.12
C GLY A 583 -3.02 14.21 -66.09
N ASP A 584 -3.69 13.71 -65.04
CA ASP A 584 -4.12 14.55 -63.91
C ASP A 584 -2.92 15.23 -63.26
N LYS A 585 -3.08 16.51 -62.92
CA LYS A 585 -2.05 17.33 -62.28
C LYS A 585 -2.26 17.36 -60.77
N ILE A 586 -1.32 16.77 -60.03
CA ILE A 586 -1.26 16.81 -58.57
C ILE A 586 -0.32 17.95 -58.18
N ILE A 587 -0.88 18.98 -57.55
CA ILE A 587 -0.16 20.18 -57.11
C ILE A 587 -0.09 20.11 -55.59
N ILE A 588 1.11 19.94 -55.05
CA ILE A 588 1.36 19.94 -53.61
C ILE A 588 2.12 21.22 -53.29
N THR A 589 1.53 22.03 -52.42
CA THR A 589 2.12 23.27 -51.92
C THR A 589 2.37 23.13 -50.43
N THR A 590 3.62 23.35 -50.01
CA THR A 590 4.00 23.55 -48.61
C THR A 590 4.35 25.02 -48.39
N GLY A 591 4.67 25.40 -47.14
CA GLY A 591 5.14 26.76 -46.86
C GLY A 591 6.45 27.14 -47.56
N SER A 592 7.24 26.16 -48.04
CA SER A 592 8.55 26.38 -48.65
C SER A 592 8.58 26.24 -50.18
N GLU A 593 7.71 25.42 -50.77
CA GLU A 593 7.72 25.14 -52.21
C GLU A 593 6.35 24.70 -52.75
N THR A 594 6.21 24.73 -54.07
CA THR A 594 5.09 24.10 -54.78
C THR A 594 5.66 23.22 -55.87
N LYS A 595 5.25 21.96 -55.91
CA LYS A 595 5.59 21.04 -57.01
C LYS A 595 4.32 20.54 -57.68
N GLU A 596 4.39 20.45 -59.01
CA GLU A 596 3.36 19.88 -59.85
C GLU A 596 3.85 18.54 -60.40
N PHE A 597 3.00 17.52 -60.27
CA PHE A 597 3.24 16.20 -60.82
C PHE A 597 2.13 15.83 -61.79
N ILE A 598 2.50 15.18 -62.88
CA ILE A 598 1.59 14.58 -63.84
C ILE A 598 1.42 13.12 -63.46
N THR A 599 0.18 12.71 -63.24
CA THR A 599 -0.17 11.34 -62.86
C THR A 599 0.06 10.40 -64.03
N THR A 600 0.69 9.26 -63.77
CA THR A 600 0.81 8.15 -64.73
C THR A 600 0.13 6.92 -64.13
N ILE A 601 -1.05 6.58 -64.65
CA ILE A 601 -1.71 5.29 -64.41
C ILE A 601 -1.41 4.41 -65.61
N TYR A 602 -0.48 3.46 -65.46
CA TYR A 602 -0.07 2.60 -66.57
C TYR A 602 -1.26 1.80 -67.09
N GLY A 603 -1.54 1.93 -68.39
CA GLY A 603 -2.69 1.35 -69.07
C GLY A 603 -3.92 2.25 -69.18
N ASP A 604 -3.94 3.45 -68.57
CA ASP A 604 -4.98 4.48 -68.79
C ASP A 604 -4.49 5.49 -69.83
N ILE A 605 -5.11 5.50 -71.01
CA ILE A 605 -4.76 6.32 -72.18
C ILE A 605 -5.89 7.32 -72.48
N ASN A 606 -6.90 7.40 -71.61
CA ASN A 606 -8.03 8.30 -71.78
C ASN A 606 -8.29 9.25 -70.59
N SER A 607 -7.53 9.12 -69.50
CA SER A 607 -7.60 9.91 -68.27
C SER A 607 -8.84 9.63 -67.40
N ASP A 608 -9.53 8.50 -67.59
CA ASP A 608 -10.71 8.15 -66.80
C ASP A 608 -10.38 7.34 -65.51
N GLY A 609 -9.11 6.97 -65.33
CA GLY A 609 -8.62 6.22 -64.18
C GLY A 609 -8.96 4.73 -64.18
N ASN A 610 -9.46 4.19 -65.30
CA ASN A 610 -9.65 2.78 -65.56
C ASN A 610 -8.74 2.33 -66.71
N ILE A 611 -8.68 1.00 -66.90
CA ILE A 611 -7.99 0.38 -68.03
C ILE A 611 -9.01 -0.47 -68.75
N ASP A 612 -9.51 0.01 -69.88
CA ASP A 612 -10.58 -0.63 -70.62
C ASP A 612 -10.36 -0.65 -72.14
N ILE A 613 -11.39 -1.05 -72.88
CA ILE A 613 -11.32 -1.19 -74.33
C ILE A 613 -11.02 0.13 -75.05
N VAL A 614 -11.38 1.27 -74.47
CA VAL A 614 -11.07 2.59 -75.02
C VAL A 614 -9.58 2.84 -74.99
N ASP A 615 -8.89 2.46 -73.92
CA ASP A 615 -7.44 2.58 -73.78
C ASP A 615 -6.71 1.69 -74.78
N LEU A 616 -7.15 0.44 -74.89
CA LEU A 616 -6.64 -0.51 -75.89
C LEU A 616 -6.76 0.07 -77.31
N LEU A 617 -7.92 0.62 -77.65
CA LEU A 617 -8.17 1.22 -78.97
C LEU A 617 -7.27 2.44 -79.22
N ARG A 618 -6.99 3.26 -78.21
CA ARG A 618 -6.10 4.42 -78.35
C ARG A 618 -4.66 4.02 -78.58
N VAL A 619 -4.16 3.03 -77.84
CA VAL A 619 -2.82 2.46 -78.07
C VAL A 619 -2.72 1.82 -79.45
N GLN A 620 -3.76 1.08 -79.88
CA GLN A 620 -3.81 0.50 -81.21
C GLN A 620 -3.71 1.57 -82.30
N LYS A 621 -4.51 2.64 -82.19
CA LYS A 621 -4.48 3.74 -83.16
C LYS A 621 -3.16 4.48 -83.19
N TYR A 622 -2.49 4.61 -82.04
CA TYR A 622 -1.15 5.18 -81.93
C TYR A 622 -0.10 4.33 -82.64
N ILE A 623 -0.07 3.02 -82.38
CA ILE A 623 0.84 2.07 -83.05
C ILE A 623 0.62 2.07 -84.57
N LEU A 624 -0.63 2.18 -85.01
CA LEU A 624 -0.98 2.27 -86.44
C LEU A 624 -0.70 3.65 -87.06
N GLY A 625 -0.23 4.64 -86.30
CA GLY A 625 0.03 5.99 -86.77
C GLY A 625 -1.23 6.80 -87.14
N THR A 626 -2.41 6.32 -86.75
CA THR A 626 -3.71 6.94 -87.07
C THR A 626 -4.17 7.97 -86.02
N SER A 627 -3.49 8.04 -84.88
CA SER A 627 -3.69 9.07 -83.85
C SER A 627 -2.40 9.34 -83.10
N ASN A 628 -2.15 10.59 -82.72
CA ASN A 628 -1.04 10.94 -81.85
C ASN A 628 -1.47 10.93 -80.37
N LEU A 629 -0.57 10.52 -79.49
CA LEU A 629 -0.75 10.60 -78.04
C LEU A 629 0.12 11.73 -77.49
N SER A 630 -0.38 12.40 -76.44
CA SER A 630 0.44 13.32 -75.64
C SER A 630 1.52 12.53 -74.89
N GLU A 631 2.58 13.22 -74.47
CA GLU A 631 3.74 12.59 -73.81
C GLU A 631 3.35 11.74 -72.58
N TYR A 632 2.41 12.23 -71.76
CA TYR A 632 1.95 11.51 -70.57
C TYR A 632 1.13 10.25 -70.91
N PHE A 633 0.39 10.27 -72.02
CA PHE A 633 -0.32 9.07 -72.50
C PHE A 633 0.63 8.06 -73.16
N VAL A 634 1.69 8.51 -73.83
CA VAL A 634 2.75 7.61 -74.31
C VAL A 634 3.41 6.88 -73.13
N LYS A 635 3.71 7.60 -72.04
CA LYS A 635 4.25 6.99 -70.82
C LYS A 635 3.32 5.99 -70.15
N ALA A 636 2.01 6.26 -70.11
CA ALA A 636 1.04 5.32 -69.56
C ALA A 636 0.80 4.13 -70.49
N ALA A 637 0.92 4.33 -71.81
CA ALA A 637 0.81 3.28 -72.81
C ALA A 637 2.00 2.30 -72.76
N ASP A 638 3.20 2.74 -72.36
CA ASP A 638 4.37 1.88 -72.11
C ASP A 638 4.18 1.10 -70.79
N THR A 639 3.34 0.07 -70.84
CA THR A 639 2.94 -0.77 -69.69
C THR A 639 3.99 -1.80 -69.28
N ASN A 640 4.98 -2.07 -70.14
CA ASN A 640 6.12 -2.92 -69.80
C ASN A 640 7.35 -2.09 -69.32
N LYS A 641 7.29 -0.76 -69.48
CA LYS A 641 8.29 0.23 -69.04
C LYS A 641 9.63 0.07 -69.77
N ASP A 642 9.59 -0.37 -71.03
CA ASP A 642 10.79 -0.57 -71.86
C ASP A 642 11.21 0.68 -72.67
N GLY A 643 10.39 1.73 -72.64
CA GLY A 643 10.61 3.00 -73.32
C GLY A 643 9.97 3.09 -74.71
N ASN A 644 9.39 2.02 -75.22
CA ASN A 644 8.65 1.98 -76.48
C ASN A 644 7.18 1.68 -76.21
N VAL A 645 6.31 2.14 -77.11
CA VAL A 645 4.88 1.77 -77.10
C VAL A 645 4.63 0.94 -78.33
N ASP A 646 4.49 -0.38 -78.14
CA ASP A 646 4.35 -1.32 -79.24
C ASP A 646 3.28 -2.40 -79.00
N ILE A 647 3.30 -3.46 -79.81
CA ILE A 647 2.33 -4.55 -79.74
C ILE A 647 2.36 -5.29 -78.40
N VAL A 648 3.49 -5.27 -77.68
CA VAL A 648 3.64 -5.87 -76.36
C VAL A 648 2.79 -5.12 -75.34
N ASP A 649 2.78 -3.79 -75.38
CA ASP A 649 1.94 -2.98 -74.50
C ASP A 649 0.47 -3.14 -74.79
N LEU A 650 0.11 -3.11 -76.08
CA LEU A 650 -1.26 -3.37 -76.51
C LEU A 650 -1.75 -4.73 -75.98
N LEU A 651 -0.91 -5.77 -76.10
CA LEU A 651 -1.22 -7.10 -75.59
C LEU A 651 -1.35 -7.13 -74.07
N ARG A 652 -0.56 -6.35 -73.34
CA ARG A 652 -0.64 -6.25 -71.88
C ARG A 652 -1.94 -5.57 -71.42
N ILE A 653 -2.34 -4.49 -72.07
CA ILE A 653 -3.65 -3.85 -71.83
C ILE A 653 -4.78 -4.84 -72.11
N GLN A 654 -4.73 -5.56 -73.24
CA GLN A 654 -5.72 -6.58 -73.57
C GLN A 654 -5.79 -7.67 -72.49
N LYS A 655 -4.64 -8.20 -72.07
CA LYS A 655 -4.57 -9.22 -71.02
C LYS A 655 -5.05 -8.70 -69.68
N HIS A 656 -4.85 -7.41 -69.38
CA HIS A 656 -5.38 -6.79 -68.18
C HIS A 656 -6.91 -6.73 -68.18
N ILE A 657 -7.50 -6.28 -69.29
CA ILE A 657 -8.96 -6.23 -69.48
C ILE A 657 -9.58 -7.63 -69.37
N LEU A 658 -8.87 -8.65 -69.86
CA LEU A 658 -9.28 -10.06 -69.75
C LEU A 658 -9.02 -10.68 -68.36
N GLY A 659 -8.41 -9.94 -67.42
CA GLY A 659 -8.08 -10.41 -66.07
C GLY A 659 -6.90 -11.39 -66.00
N SER A 660 -6.18 -11.61 -67.11
CA SER A 660 -5.05 -12.53 -67.19
C SER A 660 -3.77 -11.98 -66.58
N ILE A 661 -3.63 -10.66 -66.49
CA ILE A 661 -2.54 -9.97 -65.79
C ILE A 661 -3.07 -8.74 -65.05
N SER A 662 -2.32 -8.24 -64.07
CA SER A 662 -2.51 -6.89 -63.54
C SER A 662 -1.36 -6.01 -64.00
N ILE A 663 -1.66 -4.83 -64.57
CA ILE A 663 -0.63 -3.86 -64.91
C ILE A 663 -0.15 -3.20 -63.62
N GLN A 664 1.15 -3.37 -63.34
CA GLN A 664 1.79 -2.81 -62.17
C GLN A 664 1.95 -1.30 -62.34
N GLN A 665 1.36 -0.55 -61.41
CA GLN A 665 1.38 0.92 -61.40
C GLN A 665 2.76 1.49 -61.06
#